data_AF-A0A316NCS4-F1
#
_entry.id   AF-A0A316NCS4-F1
#
_cell.length_a   1.000
_cell.length_b   1.000
_cell.length_c   1.000
_cell.angle_alpha   90.00
_cell.angle_beta   90.00
_cell.angle_gamma   90.00
#
_symmetry.space_group_name_H-M   'P 1'
#
loop_
_entity.id
_entity.type
_entity.pdbx_description
1 polymer ?
#
loop_
_entity_poly.entity_id
_entity_poly.type
_entity_poly.pdbx_seq_one_letter_code
_entity_poly.pdbx_strand_id
1 'polypeptide(L)'
;MERQIELFVPGRLCLFGEHTDWAGYYRMINGDISVGKAIVTGIDQGIYARAKKCDELFISTLGPDGKRVEFSCEMKLETLKQKAAQSDYFSYACGVAAYICEHYRTNGIALYVTDVTLPVKKGLSSSAAFCVLVARAFNRLYKLRLNTNGEMQAAYRGECLTKSRCGRLDQACAYGSQPICMTFDGDEITVNKLRVGQDFYWVYANLGSSKDTIRILADLNRCYPFPANELQQKVHEALGEDNQKLVDDAIHAIEAGDAQRLGEMMIQAQKLFDEKVAPACPAELAAPVLHALLADETIQGLVYGGKGVGSQGDGSVQFLAKDRSCQERLIAYLKQEKGMDAFPFVLSSKQKIKKAIVPVAGFGTRMYPATRFIKKAFVPVVDYDGYAKPAILILLEELSNAGMEEIILIVGEDEREAYESIFNSDLTEEHLSKLSPRAREYEMKLQLLGQKIRYVVQKERRGFGHAVYLAKEYLHGNEPVLLSLGDHVYHSNTVQSCAEQMIAVYDRTGKLCISVKEVPLCDVVHYGIIKGEFEDNRNTRICVETMVEKPTMDYAEDHLGMKGDDGEYHYYSTFGSYILTSEVFDELKKDIDAHKGSEEEIQLTSALQKVCKSSGMYATLINGKSYDVGIPEAYKQTVSEFGKQFKNEDVKIWSR
;
A
#
# COMPACT_ATOMS: atom_id res chain seq x y z
N MET A 1 -5.13 29.85 0.10
CA MET A 1 -5.01 28.91 1.23
C MET A 1 -3.89 27.93 0.92
N GLU A 2 -2.86 27.82 1.76
CA GLU A 2 -1.83 26.80 1.56
C GLU A 2 -2.45 25.40 1.64
N ARG A 3 -2.14 24.57 0.65
CA ARG A 3 -2.69 23.22 0.49
C ARG A 3 -2.22 22.34 1.64
N GLN A 4 -3.12 22.05 2.58
CA GLN A 4 -2.88 21.05 3.62
C GLN A 4 -2.92 19.65 2.99
N ILE A 5 -2.09 18.74 3.48
CA ILE A 5 -2.10 17.33 3.08
C ILE A 5 -2.45 16.46 4.29
N GLU A 6 -3.16 15.36 4.04
CA GLU A 6 -3.41 14.36 5.06
C GLU A 6 -2.42 13.20 4.95
N LEU A 7 -2.04 12.68 6.11
CA LEU A 7 -1.02 11.66 6.28
C LEU A 7 -1.53 10.58 7.23
N PHE A 8 -1.13 9.35 6.93
CA PHE A 8 -1.27 8.21 7.80
C PHE A 8 0.02 7.38 7.74
N VAL A 9 0.46 6.89 8.89
CA VAL A 9 1.53 5.91 9.02
C VAL A 9 1.07 4.84 10.01
N PRO A 10 0.97 3.56 9.60
CA PRO A 10 0.61 2.48 10.51
C PRO A 10 1.74 2.20 11.51
N GLY A 11 1.43 1.53 12.61
CA GLY A 11 2.46 0.82 13.37
C GLY A 11 2.95 -0.40 12.61
N ARG A 12 3.93 -1.10 13.17
CA ARG A 12 4.51 -2.30 12.54
C ARG A 12 4.59 -3.47 13.51
N LEU A 13 4.39 -4.67 12.97
CA LEU A 13 4.67 -5.93 13.63
C LEU A 13 5.72 -6.70 12.84
N CYS A 14 6.80 -7.09 13.52
CA CYS A 14 7.74 -8.07 12.98
C CYS A 14 7.15 -9.46 13.20
N LEU A 15 6.86 -10.17 12.11
CA LEU A 15 6.36 -11.54 12.17
C LEU A 15 7.53 -12.51 12.43
N PHE A 16 8.64 -12.31 11.70
CA PHE A 16 9.85 -13.12 11.77
C PHE A 16 11.11 -12.29 11.47
N GLY A 17 12.25 -12.68 12.03
CA GLY A 17 13.55 -12.09 11.69
C GLY A 17 13.95 -10.87 12.53
N GLU A 18 13.52 -10.81 13.79
CA GLU A 18 14.03 -9.81 14.71
C GLU A 18 15.56 -9.80 14.79
N HIS A 19 16.15 -8.62 15.00
CA HIS A 19 17.59 -8.37 15.12
C HIS A 19 18.44 -8.53 13.86
N THR A 20 17.88 -9.11 12.80
CA THR A 20 18.63 -9.39 11.55
C THR A 20 19.03 -8.13 10.79
N ASP A 21 18.38 -7.00 11.08
CA ASP A 21 18.59 -5.72 10.43
C ASP A 21 19.89 -5.01 10.82
N TRP A 22 20.25 -5.08 12.10
CA TRP A 22 21.56 -4.63 12.58
C TRP A 22 22.62 -5.73 12.47
N ALA A 23 22.25 -7.01 12.58
CA ALA A 23 23.19 -8.10 12.36
C ALA A 23 23.74 -8.09 10.91
N GLY A 24 22.85 -7.96 9.92
CA GLY A 24 23.21 -7.83 8.51
C GLY A 24 24.01 -6.58 8.18
N TYR A 25 23.95 -5.52 9.01
CA TYR A 25 24.78 -4.33 8.84
C TYR A 25 26.27 -4.62 8.96
N TYR A 26 26.65 -5.55 9.86
CA TYR A 26 28.04 -5.90 10.12
C TYR A 26 28.74 -6.56 8.91
N ARG A 27 28.01 -6.94 7.85
CA ARG A 27 28.60 -7.34 6.56
C ARG A 27 29.51 -6.28 5.94
N MET A 28 29.27 -5.00 6.24
CA MET A 28 30.17 -3.91 5.85
C MET A 28 31.59 -4.07 6.42
N ILE A 29 31.73 -4.81 7.52
CA ILE A 29 33.00 -5.04 8.22
C ILE A 29 33.50 -6.47 8.01
N ASN A 30 32.59 -7.46 7.99
CA ASN A 30 32.90 -8.87 7.80
C ASN A 30 31.97 -9.50 6.77
N GLY A 31 32.47 -9.72 5.55
CA GLY A 31 31.70 -10.26 4.42
C GLY A 31 31.18 -11.69 4.61
N ASP A 32 31.71 -12.43 5.60
CA ASP A 32 31.30 -13.81 5.92
C ASP A 32 29.99 -13.87 6.72
N ILE A 33 29.57 -12.76 7.34
CA ILE A 33 28.29 -12.71 8.08
C ILE A 33 27.14 -12.88 7.10
N SER A 34 26.15 -13.73 7.37
CA SER A 34 24.99 -13.90 6.47
C SER A 34 24.15 -12.62 6.33
N VAL A 35 23.47 -12.48 5.19
CA VAL A 35 22.52 -11.38 4.95
C VAL A 35 21.35 -11.46 5.95
N GLY A 36 20.90 -10.32 6.49
CA GLY A 36 19.74 -10.29 7.37
C GLY A 36 18.42 -10.42 6.61
N LYS A 37 17.40 -11.06 7.19
CA LYS A 37 16.09 -11.21 6.55
C LYS A 37 14.96 -11.16 7.58
N ALA A 38 13.90 -10.40 7.29
CA ALA A 38 12.76 -10.27 8.18
C ALA A 38 11.43 -10.11 7.44
N ILE A 39 10.35 -10.62 8.04
CA ILE A 39 8.98 -10.40 7.57
C ILE A 39 8.32 -9.37 8.48
N VAL A 40 7.87 -8.27 7.89
CA VAL A 40 7.25 -7.16 8.61
C VAL A 40 5.94 -6.80 7.94
N THR A 41 4.94 -6.42 8.75
CA THR A 41 3.65 -5.94 8.25
C THR A 41 3.22 -4.72 9.04
N GLY A 42 2.55 -3.77 8.38
CA GLY A 42 1.87 -2.68 9.06
C GLY A 42 0.55 -3.16 9.65
N ILE A 43 0.22 -2.65 10.84
CA ILE A 43 -1.06 -2.92 11.49
C ILE A 43 -2.08 -1.83 11.19
N ASP A 44 -3.36 -2.11 11.43
CA ASP A 44 -4.45 -1.18 11.12
C ASP A 44 -4.47 0.07 12.04
N GLN A 45 -3.73 0.02 13.14
CA GLN A 45 -3.52 1.16 14.03
C GLN A 45 -2.31 2.00 13.59
N GLY A 46 -2.38 3.33 13.74
CA GLY A 46 -1.33 4.22 13.27
C GLY A 46 -1.39 5.63 13.85
N ILE A 47 -0.65 6.54 13.20
CA ILE A 47 -0.65 7.97 13.47
C ILE A 47 -1.31 8.68 12.28
N TYR A 48 -2.37 9.44 12.56
CA TYR A 48 -3.02 10.31 11.58
C TYR A 48 -2.56 11.75 11.80
N ALA A 49 -2.23 12.45 10.73
CA ALA A 49 -1.87 13.86 10.81
C ALA A 49 -2.28 14.66 9.58
N ARG A 50 -2.36 15.97 9.77
CA ARG A 50 -2.43 16.98 8.72
C ARG A 50 -1.11 17.73 8.68
N ALA A 51 -0.59 18.01 7.49
CA ALA A 51 0.64 18.76 7.32
C ALA A 51 0.47 19.92 6.35
N LYS A 52 1.17 21.02 6.58
CA LYS A 52 1.33 22.13 5.64
C LYS A 52 2.75 22.67 5.69
N LYS A 53 3.12 23.45 4.69
CA LYS A 53 4.37 24.21 4.72
C LYS A 53 4.33 25.25 5.85
N CYS A 54 5.48 25.52 6.41
CA CYS A 54 5.70 26.53 7.43
C CYS A 54 7.17 26.98 7.33
N ASP A 55 7.53 28.09 7.96
CA ASP A 55 8.94 28.51 8.02
C ASP A 55 9.73 27.71 9.08
N GLU A 56 9.02 27.18 10.08
CA GLU A 56 9.58 26.40 11.20
C GLU A 56 9.11 24.95 11.17
N LEU A 57 9.79 24.07 11.91
CA LEU A 57 9.28 22.75 12.26
C LEU A 57 8.30 22.90 13.42
N PHE A 58 7.01 22.97 13.11
CA PHE A 58 5.93 23.05 14.09
C PHE A 58 5.23 21.70 14.21
N ILE A 59 4.98 21.25 15.44
CA ILE A 59 4.30 19.98 15.73
C ILE A 59 3.25 20.22 16.81
N SER A 60 2.03 19.77 16.56
CA SER A 60 0.93 19.81 17.53
C SER A 60 0.37 18.39 17.64
N THR A 61 0.50 17.77 18.83
CA THR A 61 0.13 16.38 19.10
C THR A 61 -0.69 16.25 20.39
N LEU A 62 -1.30 15.09 20.63
CA LEU A 62 -2.02 14.80 21.86
C LEU A 62 -1.08 14.16 22.88
N GLY A 63 -1.02 14.74 24.08
CA GLY A 63 -0.33 14.17 25.23
C GLY A 63 -1.10 12.99 25.83
N PRO A 64 -0.48 12.21 26.74
CA PRO A 64 -1.13 11.08 27.40
C PRO A 64 -2.39 11.44 28.21
N ASP A 65 -2.52 12.70 28.62
CA ASP A 65 -3.68 13.26 29.33
C ASP A 65 -4.77 13.80 28.38
N GLY A 66 -4.61 13.59 27.06
CA GLY A 66 -5.51 14.08 26.02
C GLY A 66 -5.36 15.58 25.72
N LYS A 67 -4.45 16.30 26.38
CA LYS A 67 -4.20 17.72 26.09
C LYS A 67 -3.27 17.87 24.91
N ARG A 68 -3.50 18.93 24.13
CA ARG A 68 -2.67 19.26 22.99
C ARG A 68 -1.32 19.81 23.47
N VAL A 69 -0.24 19.20 23.01
CA VAL A 69 1.15 19.61 23.26
C VAL A 69 1.72 20.13 21.95
N GLU A 70 2.30 21.31 22.01
CA GLU A 70 2.85 21.99 20.84
C GLU A 70 4.35 22.20 20.99
N PHE A 71 5.03 22.13 19.85
CA PHE A 71 6.46 22.28 19.74
C PHE A 71 6.77 23.08 18.48
N SER A 72 7.72 24.01 18.57
CA SER A 72 8.30 24.66 17.40
C SER A 72 9.82 24.64 17.48
N CYS A 73 10.46 24.51 16.32
CA CYS A 73 11.90 24.61 16.17
C CYS A 73 12.25 25.30 14.86
N GLU A 74 13.22 26.21 14.92
CA GLU A 74 13.76 26.85 13.73
C GLU A 74 14.40 25.82 12.80
N MET A 75 14.20 25.97 11.48
CA MET A 75 14.78 25.10 10.44
C MET A 75 16.25 25.42 10.15
N LYS A 76 17.08 25.41 11.20
CA LYS A 76 18.54 25.49 11.10
C LYS A 76 19.16 24.16 11.49
N LEU A 77 20.06 23.65 10.64
CA LEU A 77 20.67 22.33 10.81
C LEU A 77 21.26 22.11 12.21
N GLU A 78 22.06 23.04 12.71
CA GLU A 78 22.69 22.93 14.04
C GLU A 78 21.66 22.93 15.18
N THR A 79 20.62 23.78 15.07
CA THR A 79 19.53 23.83 16.05
C THR A 79 18.75 22.52 16.09
N LEU A 80 18.42 21.97 14.92
CA LEU A 80 17.72 20.69 14.79
C LEU A 80 18.56 19.53 15.31
N LYS A 81 19.87 19.47 15.00
CA LYS A 81 20.79 18.44 15.54
C LYS A 81 20.90 18.52 17.07
N GLN A 82 20.99 19.73 17.64
CA GLN A 82 21.02 19.91 19.10
C GLN A 82 19.72 19.47 19.78
N LYS A 83 18.56 19.72 19.15
CA LYS A 83 17.25 19.27 19.64
C LYS A 83 17.06 17.76 19.47
N ALA A 84 17.52 17.18 18.36
CA ALA A 84 17.49 15.74 18.14
C ALA A 84 18.29 14.96 19.19
N ALA A 85 19.40 15.52 19.69
CA ALA A 85 20.20 14.92 20.76
C ALA A 85 19.52 14.92 22.15
N GLN A 86 18.36 15.56 22.30
CA GLN A 86 17.56 15.54 23.53
C GLN A 86 16.80 14.22 23.70
N SER A 87 16.09 14.04 24.81
CA SER A 87 15.39 12.79 25.14
C SER A 87 13.88 12.96 25.24
N ASP A 88 13.32 13.91 24.49
CA ASP A 88 11.88 14.14 24.40
C ASP A 88 11.28 13.52 23.12
N TYR A 89 9.95 13.49 23.03
CA TYR A 89 9.21 12.94 21.89
C TYR A 89 9.44 13.71 20.58
N PHE A 90 9.74 15.01 20.64
CA PHE A 90 9.93 15.87 19.47
C PHE A 90 11.34 15.76 18.87
N SER A 91 12.29 15.20 19.63
CA SER A 91 13.65 14.89 19.16
C SER A 91 13.66 14.06 17.88
N TYR A 92 12.74 13.11 17.74
CA TYR A 92 12.57 12.29 16.53
C TYR A 92 12.28 13.13 15.30
N ALA A 93 11.33 14.07 15.40
CA ALA A 93 11.00 14.95 14.29
C ALA A 93 12.14 15.93 13.97
N CYS A 94 12.84 16.42 14.99
CA CYS A 94 14.03 17.26 14.80
C CYS A 94 15.14 16.49 14.07
N GLY A 95 15.35 15.21 14.39
CA GLY A 95 16.34 14.38 13.72
C GLY A 95 16.02 14.20 12.24
N VAL A 96 14.76 13.85 11.91
CA VAL A 96 14.32 13.74 10.51
C VAL A 96 14.41 15.08 9.78
N ALA A 97 13.96 16.17 10.40
CA ALA A 97 14.06 17.51 9.82
C ALA A 97 15.53 17.94 9.61
N ALA A 98 16.45 17.58 10.51
CA ALA A 98 17.88 17.83 10.35
C ALA A 98 18.43 17.10 9.11
N TYR A 99 18.10 15.82 8.96
CA TYR A 99 18.46 15.04 7.78
C TYR A 99 17.92 15.68 6.49
N ILE A 100 16.63 16.06 6.49
CA ILE A 100 16.01 16.72 5.35
C ILE A 100 16.67 18.07 5.04
N CYS A 101 16.97 18.88 6.05
CA CYS A 101 17.62 20.18 5.92
C CYS A 101 19.04 20.06 5.31
N GLU A 102 19.77 19.00 5.69
CA GLU A 102 21.13 18.73 5.20
C GLU A 102 21.15 18.29 3.73
N HIS A 103 20.15 17.51 3.30
CA HIS A 103 20.12 16.89 1.96
C HIS A 103 19.22 17.63 0.96
N TYR A 104 18.28 18.44 1.45
CA TYR A 104 17.26 19.10 0.63
C TYR A 104 17.08 20.57 1.04
N ARG A 105 16.90 21.44 0.03
CA ARG A 105 16.55 22.85 0.25
C ARG A 105 15.06 22.97 0.52
N THR A 106 14.69 22.97 1.80
CA THR A 106 13.29 23.07 2.27
C THR A 106 13.17 24.09 3.40
N ASN A 107 12.00 24.73 3.50
CA ASN A 107 11.58 25.39 4.74
C ASN A 107 10.94 24.34 5.66
N GLY A 108 10.35 24.76 6.76
CA GLY A 108 9.71 23.88 7.72
C GLY A 108 8.36 23.31 7.30
N ILE A 109 7.76 22.59 8.23
CA ILE A 109 6.41 22.05 8.10
C ILE A 109 5.68 22.26 9.41
N ALA A 110 4.37 22.50 9.33
CA ALA A 110 3.48 22.38 10.47
C ALA A 110 2.75 21.03 10.39
N LEU A 111 2.98 20.17 11.37
CA LEU A 111 2.41 18.83 11.48
C LEU A 111 1.43 18.77 12.66
N TYR A 112 0.15 18.55 12.36
CA TYR A 112 -0.93 18.42 13.34
C TYR A 112 -1.33 16.96 13.43
N VAL A 113 -0.89 16.25 14.47
CA VAL A 113 -1.37 14.89 14.74
C VAL A 113 -2.84 14.99 15.16
N THR A 114 -3.72 14.39 14.37
CA THR A 114 -5.17 14.46 14.57
C THR A 114 -5.68 13.30 15.40
N ASP A 115 -5.04 12.13 15.28
CA ASP A 115 -5.42 10.94 16.01
C ASP A 115 -4.26 9.94 16.12
N VAL A 116 -4.21 9.16 17.19
CA VAL A 116 -3.21 8.10 17.42
C VAL A 116 -3.94 6.87 17.92
N THR A 117 -4.11 5.89 17.03
CA THR A 117 -4.74 4.61 17.37
C THR A 117 -3.72 3.57 17.84
N LEU A 118 -2.43 3.89 17.79
CA LEU A 118 -1.34 3.01 18.26
C LEU A 118 -1.28 2.91 19.78
N PRO A 119 -1.16 1.70 20.34
CA PRO A 119 -0.81 1.51 21.74
C PRO A 119 0.59 2.08 22.05
N VAL A 120 0.66 3.17 22.81
CA VAL A 120 1.91 3.87 23.16
C VAL A 120 2.81 2.99 24.04
N LYS A 121 4.12 2.93 23.75
CA LYS A 121 5.17 2.19 24.50
C LYS A 121 5.06 0.65 24.52
N LYS A 122 4.45 0.02 23.50
CA LYS A 122 4.18 -1.45 23.51
C LYS A 122 4.84 -2.24 22.35
N GLY A 123 6.04 -1.88 21.91
CA GLY A 123 6.80 -2.69 20.92
C GLY A 123 6.34 -2.60 19.45
N LEU A 124 5.44 -1.67 19.12
CA LEU A 124 4.88 -1.44 17.78
C LEU A 124 5.55 -0.29 17.00
N SER A 125 6.74 0.12 17.42
CA SER A 125 7.58 1.17 16.81
C SER A 125 6.90 2.52 16.60
N SER A 126 6.29 3.06 17.67
CA SER A 126 5.68 4.39 17.65
C SER A 126 6.66 5.51 17.29
N SER A 127 7.95 5.40 17.65
CA SER A 127 8.98 6.39 17.26
C SER A 127 9.25 6.35 15.76
N ALA A 128 9.47 5.17 15.19
CA ALA A 128 9.74 5.01 13.77
C ALA A 128 8.54 5.44 12.91
N ALA A 129 7.31 5.11 13.32
CA ALA A 129 6.10 5.57 12.64
C ALA A 129 6.02 7.12 12.62
N PHE A 130 6.43 7.77 13.72
CA PHE A 130 6.49 9.23 13.79
C PHE A 130 7.62 9.81 12.93
N CYS A 131 8.80 9.19 12.90
CA CYS A 131 9.89 9.57 11.99
C CYS A 131 9.45 9.49 10.51
N VAL A 132 8.81 8.37 10.13
CA VAL A 132 8.26 8.17 8.78
C VAL A 132 7.19 9.19 8.46
N LEU A 133 6.33 9.54 9.43
CA LEU A 133 5.30 10.56 9.26
C LEU A 133 5.92 11.92 8.91
N VAL A 134 6.97 12.32 9.62
CA VAL A 134 7.69 13.59 9.37
C VAL A 134 8.39 13.54 8.01
N ALA A 135 9.11 12.47 7.69
CA ALA A 135 9.77 12.31 6.39
C ALA A 135 8.76 12.38 5.23
N ARG A 136 7.63 11.70 5.37
CA ARG A 136 6.52 11.69 4.40
C ARG A 136 5.87 13.06 4.26
N ALA A 137 5.72 13.81 5.34
CA ALA A 137 5.21 15.18 5.30
C ALA A 137 6.12 16.08 4.46
N PHE A 138 7.42 16.06 4.72
CA PHE A 138 8.41 16.79 3.91
C PHE A 138 8.38 16.34 2.45
N ASN A 139 8.42 15.03 2.22
CA ASN A 139 8.43 14.46 0.88
C ASN A 139 7.23 14.94 0.04
N ARG A 140 6.02 14.87 0.59
CA ARG A 140 4.79 15.26 -0.11
C ARG A 140 4.65 16.78 -0.27
N LEU A 141 4.95 17.57 0.77
CA LEU A 141 4.80 19.04 0.71
C LEU A 141 5.82 19.69 -0.22
N TYR A 142 7.09 19.23 -0.17
CA TYR A 142 8.18 19.79 -0.95
C TYR A 142 8.44 19.02 -2.25
N LYS A 143 7.70 17.93 -2.50
CA LYS A 143 7.85 17.08 -3.69
C LYS A 143 9.30 16.60 -3.85
N LEU A 144 9.86 16.05 -2.77
CA LEU A 144 11.27 15.61 -2.73
C LEU A 144 11.54 14.40 -3.63
N ARG A 145 10.49 13.73 -4.13
CA ARG A 145 10.54 12.54 -5.00
C ARG A 145 11.22 11.35 -4.33
N LEU A 146 11.16 11.28 -3.00
CA LEU A 146 11.52 10.07 -2.29
C LEU A 146 10.46 9.01 -2.61
N ASN A 147 10.91 7.85 -3.09
CA ASN A 147 10.08 6.65 -3.09
C ASN A 147 9.93 6.14 -1.63
N THR A 148 9.13 5.09 -1.41
CA THR A 148 8.88 4.56 -0.06
C THR A 148 10.17 4.19 0.68
N ASN A 149 11.14 3.60 -0.02
CA ASN A 149 12.45 3.30 0.54
C ASN A 149 13.19 4.60 0.94
N GLY A 150 13.12 5.65 0.12
CA GLY A 150 13.68 6.96 0.44
C GLY A 150 13.04 7.60 1.69
N GLU A 151 11.73 7.48 1.87
CA GLU A 151 11.06 7.92 3.11
C GLU A 151 11.56 7.13 4.33
N MET A 152 11.65 5.80 4.20
CA MET A 152 12.16 4.90 5.24
C MET A 152 13.60 5.25 5.63
N GLN A 153 14.47 5.48 4.64
CA GLN A 153 15.88 5.85 4.85
C GLN A 153 16.02 7.22 5.51
N ALA A 154 15.23 8.21 5.08
CA ALA A 154 15.23 9.54 5.70
C ALA A 154 14.77 9.47 7.16
N ALA A 155 13.73 8.67 7.44
CA ALA A 155 13.25 8.43 8.80
C ALA A 155 14.33 7.75 9.66
N TYR A 156 14.97 6.69 9.16
CA TYR A 156 16.03 5.97 9.87
C TYR A 156 17.23 6.87 10.15
N ARG A 157 17.77 7.55 9.14
CA ARG A 157 18.93 8.45 9.28
C ARG A 157 18.63 9.59 10.25
N GLY A 158 17.40 10.12 10.23
CA GLY A 158 16.94 11.10 11.19
C GLY A 158 16.86 10.56 12.61
N GLU A 159 16.35 9.34 12.80
CA GLU A 159 16.27 8.68 14.10
C GLU A 159 17.67 8.39 14.68
N CYS A 160 18.66 8.05 13.84
CA CYS A 160 20.06 7.87 14.25
C CYS A 160 20.71 9.15 14.82
N LEU A 161 20.16 10.34 14.56
CA LEU A 161 20.62 11.60 15.17
C LEU A 161 20.09 11.78 16.61
N THR A 162 19.15 10.92 17.03
CA THR A 162 18.62 10.91 18.39
C THR A 162 19.40 9.96 19.30
N LYS A 163 19.08 9.97 20.59
CA LYS A 163 19.62 8.98 21.53
C LYS A 163 18.98 7.58 21.37
N SER A 164 17.96 7.45 20.54
CA SER A 164 17.31 6.17 20.24
C SER A 164 18.25 5.29 19.41
N ARG A 165 18.59 4.11 19.94
CA ARG A 165 19.29 3.07 19.16
C ARG A 165 18.24 2.18 18.51
N CYS A 166 17.61 2.65 17.44
CA CYS A 166 16.65 1.86 16.68
C CYS A 166 17.35 1.04 15.59
N GLY A 167 16.75 -0.10 15.25
CA GLY A 167 17.09 -0.84 14.05
C GLY A 167 16.51 -0.19 12.79
N ARG A 168 16.89 -0.69 11.61
CA ARG A 168 16.35 -0.30 10.29
C ARG A 168 15.01 -0.99 10.00
N LEU A 169 14.72 -2.08 10.70
CA LEU A 169 13.48 -2.84 10.56
C LEU A 169 12.25 -2.03 10.93
N ASP A 170 12.38 -1.11 11.89
CA ASP A 170 11.23 -0.39 12.46
C ASP A 170 10.60 0.61 11.50
N GLN A 171 11.38 1.16 10.56
CA GLN A 171 10.88 2.09 9.56
C GLN A 171 10.09 1.39 8.43
N ALA A 172 9.97 0.05 8.46
CA ALA A 172 9.11 -0.73 7.57
C ALA A 172 7.65 -0.24 7.52
N CYS A 173 7.17 0.44 8.58
CA CYS A 173 5.87 1.11 8.59
C CYS A 173 5.66 2.09 7.41
N ALA A 174 6.72 2.53 6.74
CA ALA A 174 6.63 3.29 5.49
C ALA A 174 5.85 2.54 4.39
N TYR A 175 5.89 1.21 4.36
CA TYR A 175 5.28 0.38 3.33
C TYR A 175 3.77 0.09 3.52
N GLY A 176 3.16 0.62 4.58
CA GLY A 176 1.73 0.42 4.84
C GLY A 176 1.43 -0.93 5.48
N SER A 177 0.20 -1.42 5.32
CA SER A 177 -0.29 -2.67 5.93
C SER A 177 0.06 -3.93 5.13
N GLN A 178 0.59 -3.79 3.93
CA GLN A 178 1.00 -4.95 3.13
C GLN A 178 2.20 -5.65 3.80
N PRO A 179 2.17 -6.97 4.01
CA PRO A 179 3.33 -7.69 4.49
C PRO A 179 4.47 -7.62 3.46
N ILE A 180 5.68 -7.40 3.97
CA ILE A 180 6.90 -7.31 3.19
C ILE A 180 7.97 -8.21 3.78
N CYS A 181 8.81 -8.78 2.93
CA CYS A 181 10.10 -9.34 3.30
C CYS A 181 11.17 -8.28 3.06
N MET A 182 11.93 -7.95 4.10
CA MET A 182 13.09 -7.07 4.04
C MET A 182 14.37 -7.90 4.11
N THR A 183 15.32 -7.58 3.25
CA THR A 183 16.65 -8.20 3.22
C THR A 183 17.70 -7.12 3.46
N PHE A 184 18.62 -7.36 4.41
CA PHE A 184 19.62 -6.41 4.88
C PHE A 184 21.03 -6.91 4.53
N ASP A 185 21.65 -6.31 3.51
CA ASP A 185 23.01 -6.64 3.07
C ASP A 185 23.93 -5.43 3.27
N GLY A 186 24.57 -5.35 4.43
CA GLY A 186 25.36 -4.17 4.80
C GLY A 186 24.49 -2.92 4.87
N ASP A 187 24.82 -1.89 4.09
CA ASP A 187 24.02 -0.66 3.96
C ASP A 187 22.80 -0.81 3.02
N GLU A 188 22.77 -1.84 2.17
CA GLU A 188 21.68 -2.06 1.20
C GLU A 188 20.47 -2.75 1.85
N ILE A 189 19.28 -2.28 1.45
CA ILE A 189 18.01 -2.88 1.85
C ILE A 189 17.19 -3.14 0.60
N THR A 190 16.77 -4.40 0.43
CA THR A 190 15.79 -4.78 -0.59
C THR A 190 14.48 -5.18 0.08
N VAL A 191 13.36 -4.86 -0.58
CA VAL A 191 12.01 -5.08 -0.03
C VAL A 191 11.15 -5.77 -1.08
N ASN A 192 10.60 -6.92 -0.72
CA ASN A 192 9.68 -7.69 -1.54
C ASN A 192 8.31 -7.73 -0.88
N LYS A 193 7.26 -7.38 -1.62
CA LYS A 193 5.87 -7.51 -1.14
C LYS A 193 5.46 -8.97 -1.12
N LEU A 194 4.84 -9.42 -0.04
CA LEU A 194 4.36 -10.80 0.10
C LEU A 194 2.89 -10.91 -0.29
N ARG A 195 2.54 -12.04 -0.88
CA ARG A 195 1.13 -12.44 -1.04
C ARG A 195 0.67 -13.16 0.22
N VAL A 196 -0.63 -13.14 0.47
CA VAL A 196 -1.23 -13.76 1.64
C VAL A 196 -2.30 -14.74 1.15
N GLY A 197 -2.08 -16.04 1.35
CA GLY A 197 -2.92 -17.11 0.80
C GLY A 197 -4.29 -17.23 1.51
N GLN A 198 -4.35 -16.96 2.81
CA GLN A 198 -5.59 -16.95 3.60
C GLN A 198 -5.59 -15.88 4.70
N ASP A 199 -6.76 -15.58 5.27
CA ASP A 199 -6.83 -14.72 6.45
C ASP A 199 -6.16 -15.41 7.66
N PHE A 200 -5.37 -14.63 8.38
CA PHE A 200 -4.43 -15.09 9.39
C PHE A 200 -4.68 -14.30 10.68
N TYR A 201 -5.03 -14.97 11.78
CA TYR A 201 -5.57 -14.33 12.98
C TYR A 201 -4.52 -14.15 14.08
N TRP A 202 -3.89 -12.99 14.14
CA TRP A 202 -2.86 -12.66 15.12
C TRP A 202 -3.44 -12.07 16.40
N VAL A 203 -2.81 -12.38 17.52
CA VAL A 203 -2.98 -11.66 18.78
C VAL A 203 -1.62 -11.19 19.24
N TYR A 204 -1.47 -9.90 19.51
CA TYR A 204 -0.28 -9.38 20.20
C TYR A 204 -0.67 -8.87 21.59
N ALA A 205 0.19 -9.11 22.57
CA ALA A 205 -0.05 -8.73 23.95
C ALA A 205 1.22 -8.18 24.62
N ASN A 206 1.03 -7.23 25.52
CA ASN A 206 2.08 -6.77 26.41
C ASN A 206 2.14 -7.70 27.63
N LEU A 207 3.33 -8.22 27.95
CA LEU A 207 3.53 -9.13 29.07
C LEU A 207 3.48 -8.42 30.44
N GLY A 208 3.45 -7.08 30.47
CA GLY A 208 3.29 -6.31 31.69
C GLY A 208 4.52 -6.31 32.61
N SER A 209 5.65 -6.81 32.10
CA SER A 209 6.94 -6.84 32.81
C SER A 209 7.91 -5.82 32.21
N SER A 210 9.06 -5.66 32.84
CA SER A 210 10.14 -4.76 32.40
C SER A 210 11.32 -5.55 31.84
N LYS A 211 11.94 -5.02 30.79
CA LYS A 211 13.23 -5.49 30.25
C LYS A 211 14.13 -4.32 29.92
N ASP A 212 15.44 -4.51 29.99
CA ASP A 212 16.42 -3.54 29.51
C ASP A 212 16.80 -3.83 28.05
N THR A 213 16.08 -3.18 27.13
CA THR A 213 16.36 -3.31 25.69
C THR A 213 17.73 -2.78 25.30
N ILE A 214 18.26 -1.77 25.99
CA ILE A 214 19.58 -1.21 25.69
C ILE A 214 20.65 -2.24 26.04
N ARG A 215 20.51 -2.91 27.19
CA ARG A 215 21.39 -3.99 27.60
C ARG A 215 21.33 -5.19 26.66
N ILE A 216 20.13 -5.65 26.30
CA ILE A 216 19.94 -6.76 25.34
C ILE A 216 20.71 -6.45 24.05
N LEU A 217 20.46 -5.29 23.46
CA LEU A 217 21.12 -4.90 22.21
C LEU A 217 22.64 -4.77 22.40
N ALA A 218 23.11 -4.20 23.50
CA ALA A 218 24.55 -4.08 23.77
C ALA A 218 25.23 -5.44 23.90
N ASP A 219 24.62 -6.41 24.59
CA ASP A 219 25.17 -7.75 24.77
C ASP A 219 25.15 -8.54 23.45
N LEU A 220 24.08 -8.45 22.65
CA LEU A 220 24.00 -9.09 21.33
C LEU A 220 24.97 -8.48 20.30
N ASN A 221 25.12 -7.15 20.28
CA ASN A 221 26.07 -6.50 19.37
C ASN A 221 27.52 -6.87 19.68
N ARG A 222 27.87 -7.24 20.93
CA ARG A 222 29.22 -7.75 21.26
C ARG A 222 29.53 -9.11 20.64
N CYS A 223 28.54 -9.84 20.13
CA CYS A 223 28.75 -11.06 19.38
C CYS A 223 29.29 -10.79 17.97
N TYR A 224 29.19 -9.56 17.47
CA TYR A 224 29.58 -9.14 16.12
C TYR A 224 30.76 -8.15 16.15
N PRO A 225 31.49 -7.96 15.03
CA PRO A 225 31.37 -8.67 13.75
C PRO A 225 32.15 -9.99 13.68
N PHE A 226 33.02 -10.27 14.65
CA PHE A 226 33.85 -11.48 14.67
C PHE A 226 33.56 -12.26 15.96
N PRO A 227 32.99 -13.48 15.88
CA PRO A 227 32.67 -14.25 17.07
C PRO A 227 33.96 -14.78 17.71
N ALA A 228 34.13 -14.49 19.01
CA ALA A 228 35.29 -14.87 19.79
C ALA A 228 35.14 -16.22 20.51
N ASN A 229 33.93 -16.78 20.55
CA ASN A 229 33.62 -18.04 21.23
C ASN A 229 32.36 -18.72 20.65
N GLU A 230 32.10 -19.95 21.09
CA GLU A 230 30.98 -20.77 20.62
C GLU A 230 29.61 -20.10 20.83
N LEU A 231 29.43 -19.36 21.93
CA LEU A 231 28.18 -18.63 22.19
C LEU A 231 27.96 -17.55 21.12
N GLN A 232 28.98 -16.76 20.81
CA GLN A 232 28.87 -15.72 19.77
C GLN A 232 28.69 -16.33 18.37
N GLN A 233 29.32 -17.48 18.09
CA GLN A 233 29.11 -18.24 16.86
C GLN A 233 27.64 -18.69 16.72
N LYS A 234 27.04 -19.21 17.80
CA LYS A 234 25.62 -19.59 17.81
C LYS A 234 24.69 -18.40 17.55
N VAL A 235 25.03 -17.22 18.05
CA VAL A 235 24.28 -15.99 17.75
C VAL A 235 24.37 -15.65 16.26
N HIS A 236 25.54 -15.79 15.64
CA HIS A 236 25.72 -15.58 14.19
C HIS A 236 24.89 -16.54 13.35
N GLU A 237 24.95 -17.83 13.67
CA GLU A 237 24.14 -18.86 13.00
C GLU A 237 22.65 -18.57 13.13
N ALA A 238 22.21 -18.23 14.35
CA ALA A 238 20.80 -18.01 14.66
C ALA A 238 20.20 -16.80 13.94
N LEU A 239 20.94 -15.68 13.89
CA LEU A 239 20.48 -14.46 13.20
C LEU A 239 20.86 -14.43 11.72
N GLY A 240 21.63 -15.42 11.26
CA GLY A 240 22.07 -15.60 9.88
C GLY A 240 21.34 -16.73 9.18
N GLU A 241 22.05 -17.82 8.86
CA GLU A 241 21.56 -18.94 8.05
C GLU A 241 20.28 -19.58 8.59
N ASP A 242 20.20 -19.80 9.92
CA ASP A 242 19.02 -20.41 10.53
C ASP A 242 17.79 -19.52 10.35
N ASN A 243 17.95 -18.22 10.57
CA ASN A 243 16.87 -17.25 10.38
C ASN A 243 16.47 -17.13 8.92
N GLN A 244 17.41 -17.10 7.98
CA GLN A 244 17.09 -17.03 6.55
C GLN A 244 16.18 -18.20 6.14
N LYS A 245 16.56 -19.42 6.53
CA LYS A 245 15.76 -20.61 6.27
C LYS A 245 14.38 -20.52 6.89
N LEU A 246 14.30 -20.08 8.15
CA LEU A 246 13.04 -19.95 8.87
C LEU A 246 12.12 -18.90 8.25
N VAL A 247 12.68 -17.76 7.84
CA VAL A 247 11.94 -16.69 7.15
C VAL A 247 11.45 -17.17 5.78
N ASP A 248 12.27 -17.90 5.02
CA ASP A 248 11.86 -18.48 3.74
C ASP A 248 10.72 -19.48 3.90
N ASP A 249 10.81 -20.40 4.88
CA ASP A 249 9.72 -21.33 5.18
C ASP A 249 8.44 -20.60 5.62
N ALA A 250 8.56 -19.53 6.41
CA ALA A 250 7.44 -18.70 6.82
C ALA A 250 6.79 -17.95 5.64
N ILE A 251 7.58 -17.44 4.68
CA ILE A 251 7.05 -16.83 3.45
C ILE A 251 6.21 -17.84 2.68
N HIS A 252 6.73 -19.04 2.44
CA HIS A 252 5.98 -20.09 1.74
C HIS A 252 4.68 -20.45 2.46
N ALA A 253 4.69 -20.53 3.80
CA ALA A 253 3.49 -20.81 4.57
C ALA A 253 2.47 -19.66 4.51
N ILE A 254 2.91 -18.40 4.54
CA ILE A 254 2.03 -17.23 4.37
C ILE A 254 1.39 -17.23 2.98
N GLU A 255 2.18 -17.44 1.93
CA GLU A 255 1.71 -17.39 0.55
C GLU A 255 0.80 -18.58 0.20
N ALA A 256 1.10 -19.77 0.72
CA ALA A 256 0.26 -20.96 0.56
C ALA A 256 -1.02 -20.91 1.42
N GLY A 257 -1.09 -20.02 2.40
CA GLY A 257 -2.19 -19.96 3.35
C GLY A 257 -2.18 -21.12 4.35
N ASP A 258 -1.01 -21.55 4.82
CA ASP A 258 -0.88 -22.65 5.79
C ASP A 258 -0.63 -22.10 7.21
N ALA A 259 -1.71 -21.83 7.94
CA ALA A 259 -1.64 -21.31 9.32
C ALA A 259 -1.01 -22.28 10.32
N GLN A 260 -1.18 -23.59 10.11
CA GLN A 260 -0.57 -24.57 11.00
C GLN A 260 0.94 -24.55 10.84
N ARG A 261 1.44 -24.67 9.60
CA ARG A 261 2.87 -24.62 9.32
C ARG A 261 3.50 -23.31 9.79
N LEU A 262 2.81 -22.19 9.58
CA LEU A 262 3.28 -20.88 10.02
C LEU A 262 3.37 -20.79 11.55
N GLY A 263 2.41 -21.36 12.28
CA GLY A 263 2.47 -21.47 13.74
C GLY A 263 3.62 -22.34 14.24
N GLU A 264 3.89 -23.47 13.57
CA GLU A 264 5.07 -24.31 13.84
C GLU A 264 6.37 -23.51 13.67
N MET A 265 6.45 -22.65 12.63
CA MET A 265 7.61 -21.76 12.44
C MET A 265 7.75 -20.74 13.57
N MET A 266 6.65 -20.22 14.13
CA MET A 266 6.73 -19.33 15.30
C MET A 266 7.33 -20.05 16.51
N ILE A 267 6.91 -21.30 16.77
CA ILE A 267 7.45 -22.13 17.86
C ILE A 267 8.94 -22.41 17.62
N GLN A 268 9.30 -22.78 16.40
CA GLN A 268 10.70 -23.03 16.01
C GLN A 268 11.56 -21.77 16.17
N ALA A 269 11.05 -20.60 15.77
CA ALA A 269 11.74 -19.33 15.91
C ALA A 269 12.01 -18.99 17.38
N GLN A 270 11.01 -19.20 18.25
CA GLN A 270 11.19 -18.99 19.68
C GLN A 270 12.22 -19.94 20.27
N LYS A 271 12.10 -21.25 19.99
CA LYS A 271 13.04 -22.26 20.47
C LYS A 271 14.48 -21.95 20.03
N LEU A 272 14.67 -21.59 18.76
CA LEU A 272 15.97 -21.24 18.22
C LEU A 272 16.56 -20.00 18.91
N PHE A 273 15.73 -18.99 19.16
CA PHE A 273 16.13 -17.81 19.91
C PHE A 273 16.56 -18.18 21.33
N ASP A 274 15.79 -19.01 22.04
CA ASP A 274 16.07 -19.41 23.42
C ASP A 274 17.35 -20.26 23.53
N GLU A 275 17.60 -21.14 22.55
CA GLU A 275 18.75 -22.02 22.54
C GLU A 275 20.05 -21.31 22.14
N LYS A 276 20.00 -20.43 21.13
CA LYS A 276 21.20 -19.87 20.50
C LYS A 276 21.44 -18.39 20.82
N VAL A 277 20.40 -17.60 21.11
CA VAL A 277 20.50 -16.14 21.27
C VAL A 277 20.33 -15.70 22.72
N ALA A 278 19.31 -16.19 23.43
CA ALA A 278 19.04 -15.84 24.82
C ALA A 278 20.24 -16.00 25.77
N PRO A 279 21.12 -17.01 25.63
CA PRO A 279 22.28 -17.16 26.52
C PRO A 279 23.32 -16.03 26.41
N ALA A 280 23.26 -15.17 25.37
CA ALA A 280 24.12 -13.99 25.27
C ALA A 280 23.71 -12.86 26.25
N CYS A 281 22.46 -12.85 26.71
CA CYS A 281 21.97 -11.88 27.70
C CYS A 281 20.99 -12.55 28.68
N PRO A 282 21.45 -13.51 29.50
CA PRO A 282 20.56 -14.37 30.29
C PRO A 282 19.73 -13.60 31.33
N ALA A 283 20.23 -12.46 31.80
CA ALA A 283 19.54 -11.62 32.78
C ALA A 283 18.21 -11.04 32.24
N GLU A 284 18.14 -10.78 30.92
CA GLU A 284 16.98 -10.13 30.30
C GLU A 284 16.19 -11.09 29.39
N LEU A 285 16.88 -12.11 28.83
CA LEU A 285 16.31 -13.03 27.83
C LEU A 285 15.87 -14.39 28.40
N ALA A 286 16.04 -14.65 29.71
CA ALA A 286 15.43 -15.82 30.35
C ALA A 286 13.89 -15.79 30.30
N ALA A 287 13.30 -14.58 30.27
CA ALA A 287 11.90 -14.31 29.94
C ALA A 287 10.87 -15.25 30.60
N PRO A 288 10.86 -15.42 31.95
CA PRO A 288 9.98 -16.38 32.61
C PRO A 288 8.48 -16.11 32.36
N VAL A 289 8.06 -14.85 32.20
CA VAL A 289 6.65 -14.52 31.93
C VAL A 289 6.26 -14.94 30.52
N LEU A 290 7.12 -14.67 29.52
CA LEU A 290 6.92 -15.12 28.15
C LEU A 290 6.77 -16.64 28.10
N HIS A 291 7.71 -17.37 28.69
CA HIS A 291 7.69 -18.84 28.65
C HIS A 291 6.49 -19.43 29.41
N ALA A 292 6.08 -18.83 30.52
CA ALA A 292 4.87 -19.25 31.24
C ALA A 292 3.61 -19.12 30.37
N LEU A 293 3.50 -18.07 29.54
CA LEU A 293 2.39 -17.93 28.61
C LEU A 293 2.45 -18.91 27.44
N LEU A 294 3.64 -19.12 26.86
CA LEU A 294 3.81 -20.06 25.74
C LEU A 294 3.53 -21.52 26.15
N ALA A 295 3.74 -21.85 27.43
CA ALA A 295 3.45 -23.15 28.01
C ALA A 295 2.01 -23.31 28.54
N ASP A 296 1.18 -22.27 28.49
CA ASP A 296 -0.19 -22.30 29.01
C ASP A 296 -1.09 -23.19 28.13
N GLU A 297 -1.65 -24.26 28.72
CA GLU A 297 -2.49 -25.23 28.01
C GLU A 297 -3.74 -24.60 27.39
N THR A 298 -4.32 -23.58 28.03
CA THR A 298 -5.49 -22.88 27.49
C THR A 298 -5.11 -22.12 26.23
N ILE A 299 -3.97 -21.43 26.26
CA ILE A 299 -3.44 -20.70 25.10
C ILE A 299 -3.08 -21.67 23.98
N GLN A 300 -2.36 -22.77 24.26
CA GLN A 300 -2.01 -23.80 23.27
C GLN A 300 -3.25 -24.44 22.61
N GLY A 301 -4.36 -24.54 23.35
CA GLY A 301 -5.65 -24.95 22.80
C GLY A 301 -6.20 -24.01 21.73
N LEU A 302 -5.87 -22.72 21.78
CA LEU A 302 -6.42 -21.65 20.93
C LEU A 302 -5.51 -21.24 19.76
N VAL A 303 -4.22 -21.59 19.80
CA VAL A 303 -3.21 -21.09 18.85
C VAL A 303 -2.53 -22.21 18.08
N TYR A 304 -2.00 -21.90 16.90
CA TYR A 304 -1.04 -22.76 16.19
C TYR A 304 0.38 -22.56 16.69
N GLY A 305 0.72 -21.37 17.20
CA GLY A 305 2.04 -21.05 17.74
C GLY A 305 2.13 -19.66 18.34
N GLY A 306 3.24 -19.37 19.02
CA GLY A 306 3.52 -18.08 19.64
C GLY A 306 5.02 -17.85 19.80
N LYS A 307 5.41 -16.57 19.86
CA LYS A 307 6.80 -16.13 20.09
C LYS A 307 6.85 -14.72 20.67
N GLY A 308 7.97 -14.35 21.30
CA GLY A 308 8.22 -12.97 21.69
C GLY A 308 8.47 -12.05 20.50
N VAL A 309 8.40 -10.74 20.76
CA VAL A 309 8.44 -9.67 19.73
C VAL A 309 9.50 -8.62 20.07
N GLY A 310 10.07 -8.02 19.02
CA GLY A 310 11.05 -6.94 19.14
C GLY A 310 12.36 -7.45 19.73
N SER A 311 12.86 -6.80 20.79
CA SER A 311 14.07 -7.26 21.48
C SER A 311 13.88 -8.51 22.36
N GLN A 312 12.78 -9.25 22.23
CA GLN A 312 12.47 -10.47 23.00
C GLN A 312 12.37 -10.22 24.51
N GLY A 313 12.61 -11.21 25.38
CA GLY A 313 12.43 -11.04 26.83
C GLY A 313 10.97 -10.87 27.26
N ASP A 314 10.73 -10.48 28.52
CA ASP A 314 9.37 -10.27 29.06
C ASP A 314 8.74 -8.92 28.63
N GLY A 315 8.92 -8.53 27.36
CA GLY A 315 8.35 -7.31 26.80
C GLY A 315 6.96 -7.53 26.18
N SER A 316 6.90 -8.32 25.11
CA SER A 316 5.67 -8.52 24.34
C SER A 316 5.69 -9.86 23.64
N VAL A 317 4.50 -10.41 23.42
CA VAL A 317 4.29 -11.71 22.80
C VAL A 317 3.31 -11.57 21.64
N GLN A 318 3.48 -12.41 20.61
CA GLN A 318 2.51 -12.59 19.55
C GLN A 318 2.12 -14.07 19.43
N PHE A 319 0.86 -14.29 19.05
CA PHE A 319 0.26 -15.60 18.84
C PHE A 319 -0.47 -15.64 17.50
N LEU A 320 -0.44 -16.80 16.86
CA LEU A 320 -1.28 -17.11 15.70
C LEU A 320 -2.45 -17.98 16.16
N ALA A 321 -3.64 -17.36 16.30
CA ALA A 321 -4.87 -18.06 16.67
C ALA A 321 -5.36 -18.94 15.52
N LYS A 322 -6.04 -20.05 15.88
CA LYS A 322 -6.53 -21.03 14.89
C LYS A 322 -7.57 -20.48 13.93
N ASP A 323 -8.42 -19.60 14.45
CA ASP A 323 -9.49 -18.92 13.73
C ASP A 323 -9.91 -17.65 14.49
N ARG A 324 -10.87 -16.90 13.93
CA ARG A 324 -11.42 -15.68 14.54
C ARG A 324 -12.03 -15.91 15.92
N SER A 325 -12.72 -17.03 16.14
CA SER A 325 -13.34 -17.34 17.43
C SER A 325 -12.26 -17.60 18.49
N CYS A 326 -11.22 -18.33 18.13
CA CYS A 326 -10.06 -18.57 18.97
C CYS A 326 -9.30 -17.27 19.28
N GLN A 327 -9.19 -16.35 18.32
CA GLN A 327 -8.59 -15.02 18.51
C GLN A 327 -9.35 -14.22 19.58
N GLU A 328 -10.68 -14.15 19.47
CA GLU A 328 -11.54 -13.43 20.42
C GLU A 328 -11.47 -14.06 21.83
N ARG A 329 -11.49 -15.39 21.91
CA ARG A 329 -11.33 -16.14 23.17
C ARG A 329 -9.96 -15.93 23.80
N LEU A 330 -8.90 -15.91 23.00
CA LEU A 330 -7.53 -15.68 23.47
C LEU A 330 -7.39 -14.28 24.06
N ILE A 331 -7.92 -13.26 23.37
CA ILE A 331 -7.91 -11.87 23.87
C ILE A 331 -8.67 -11.76 25.19
N ALA A 332 -9.87 -12.36 25.27
CA ALA A 332 -10.65 -12.38 26.49
C ALA A 332 -9.90 -13.06 27.64
N TYR A 333 -9.28 -14.22 27.38
CA TYR A 333 -8.50 -14.96 28.37
C TYR A 333 -7.28 -14.17 28.86
N LEU A 334 -6.49 -13.59 27.95
CA LEU A 334 -5.33 -12.76 28.31
C LEU A 334 -5.74 -11.57 29.16
N LYS A 335 -6.87 -10.93 28.85
CA LYS A 335 -7.36 -9.78 29.61
C LYS A 335 -7.91 -10.16 30.99
N GLN A 336 -8.73 -11.21 31.07
CA GLN A 336 -9.46 -11.57 32.28
C GLN A 336 -8.60 -12.37 33.25
N GLU A 337 -7.86 -13.37 32.75
CA GLU A 337 -7.13 -14.33 33.58
C GLU A 337 -5.66 -13.96 33.76
N LYS A 338 -5.06 -13.26 32.79
CA LYS A 338 -3.65 -12.83 32.86
C LYS A 338 -3.46 -11.34 33.14
N GLY A 339 -4.54 -10.55 33.13
CA GLY A 339 -4.47 -9.09 33.31
C GLY A 339 -3.68 -8.36 32.22
N MET A 340 -3.55 -8.96 31.03
CA MET A 340 -2.74 -8.45 29.93
C MET A 340 -3.62 -7.77 28.87
N ASP A 341 -3.22 -6.58 28.43
CA ASP A 341 -3.80 -5.95 27.25
C ASP A 341 -3.37 -6.71 26.01
N ALA A 342 -4.35 -7.30 25.33
CA ALA A 342 -4.18 -8.03 24.08
C ALA A 342 -5.01 -7.39 22.97
N PHE A 343 -4.49 -7.43 21.74
CA PHE A 343 -5.06 -6.73 20.60
C PHE A 343 -5.12 -7.66 19.39
N PRO A 344 -6.23 -7.65 18.63
CA PRO A 344 -6.35 -8.43 17.41
C PRO A 344 -5.61 -7.75 16.26
N PHE A 345 -5.03 -8.58 15.40
CA PHE A 345 -4.56 -8.19 14.08
C PHE A 345 -4.96 -9.31 13.10
N VAL A 346 -5.43 -8.96 11.91
CA VAL A 346 -5.70 -9.95 10.85
C VAL A 346 -4.80 -9.63 9.68
N LEU A 347 -3.84 -10.53 9.42
CA LEU A 347 -3.10 -10.49 8.18
C LEU A 347 -4.03 -11.03 7.09
N SER A 348 -4.67 -10.13 6.34
CA SER A 348 -5.74 -10.56 5.43
C SER A 348 -5.19 -11.07 4.09
N SER A 349 -5.76 -12.16 3.58
CA SER A 349 -5.55 -12.58 2.18
C SER A 349 -6.23 -11.69 1.18
N LYS A 350 -7.06 -10.76 1.66
CA LYS A 350 -7.85 -9.90 0.83
C LYS A 350 -7.00 -8.80 0.26
N GLN A 351 -6.46 -9.06 -0.92
CA GLN A 351 -7.06 -8.35 -2.03
C GLN A 351 -8.36 -9.09 -2.37
N LYS A 352 -9.52 -8.60 -1.87
CA LYS A 352 -10.82 -9.20 -2.25
C LYS A 352 -11.01 -9.18 -3.77
N ILE A 353 -10.31 -8.26 -4.44
CA ILE A 353 -10.38 -8.01 -5.86
C ILE A 353 -9.07 -8.48 -6.48
N LYS A 354 -9.15 -9.59 -7.19
CA LYS A 354 -8.00 -10.23 -7.84
C LYS A 354 -7.96 -10.00 -9.35
N LYS A 355 -9.11 -9.62 -9.91
CA LYS A 355 -9.32 -9.50 -11.35
C LYS A 355 -9.63 -8.06 -11.71
N ALA A 356 -9.14 -7.65 -12.87
CA ALA A 356 -9.52 -6.41 -13.50
C ALA A 356 -10.15 -6.64 -14.88
N ILE A 357 -11.06 -5.76 -15.28
CA ILE A 357 -11.63 -5.71 -16.63
C ILE A 357 -11.21 -4.39 -17.26
N VAL A 358 -10.73 -4.42 -18.49
CA VAL A 358 -10.37 -3.24 -19.27
C VAL A 358 -11.01 -3.33 -20.66
N PRO A 359 -12.12 -2.62 -20.89
CA PRO A 359 -12.75 -2.59 -22.21
C PRO A 359 -11.97 -1.72 -23.18
N VAL A 360 -11.55 -2.30 -24.31
CA VAL A 360 -10.78 -1.64 -25.37
C VAL A 360 -11.39 -1.82 -26.77
N ALA A 361 -12.48 -2.58 -26.90
CA ALA A 361 -13.16 -2.93 -28.15
C ALA A 361 -13.80 -1.79 -28.98
N GLY A 362 -13.61 -0.53 -28.58
CA GLY A 362 -14.29 0.62 -29.17
C GLY A 362 -13.59 1.14 -30.44
N PHE A 363 -14.36 1.39 -31.51
CA PHE A 363 -13.84 1.89 -32.79
C PHE A 363 -13.11 3.25 -32.70
N GLY A 364 -13.37 4.04 -31.66
CA GLY A 364 -12.68 5.31 -31.43
C GLY A 364 -13.01 6.37 -32.47
N THR A 365 -14.30 6.54 -32.80
CA THR A 365 -14.79 7.49 -33.80
C THR A 365 -14.34 8.93 -33.54
N ARG A 366 -14.23 9.35 -32.27
CA ARG A 366 -13.79 10.71 -31.88
C ARG A 366 -12.34 11.03 -32.24
N MET A 367 -11.52 9.99 -32.44
CA MET A 367 -10.11 10.09 -32.81
C MET A 367 -9.90 9.70 -34.29
N TYR A 368 -10.97 9.50 -35.06
CA TYR A 368 -10.87 9.24 -36.49
C TYR A 368 -10.32 10.49 -37.21
N PRO A 369 -9.40 10.36 -38.20
CA PRO A 369 -8.97 9.13 -38.88
C PRO A 369 -7.81 8.37 -38.23
N ALA A 370 -7.21 8.86 -37.13
CA ALA A 370 -6.03 8.22 -36.53
C ALA A 370 -6.33 6.78 -36.06
N THR A 371 -7.53 6.55 -35.52
CA THR A 371 -7.99 5.23 -35.04
C THR A 371 -8.16 4.16 -36.11
N ARG A 372 -8.15 4.54 -37.40
CA ARG A 372 -8.03 3.59 -38.50
C ARG A 372 -6.69 2.88 -38.53
N PHE A 373 -5.62 3.55 -38.08
CA PHE A 373 -4.24 3.05 -38.16
C PHE A 373 -3.69 2.61 -36.81
N ILE A 374 -3.99 3.35 -35.74
CA ILE A 374 -3.51 3.08 -34.38
C ILE A 374 -4.70 3.13 -33.42
N LYS A 375 -4.97 2.04 -32.70
CA LYS A 375 -6.06 2.02 -31.72
C LYS A 375 -5.79 3.05 -30.61
N LYS A 376 -6.84 3.67 -30.09
CA LYS A 376 -6.73 4.73 -29.06
C LYS A 376 -5.93 4.29 -27.83
N ALA A 377 -6.04 3.02 -27.45
CA ALA A 377 -5.30 2.43 -26.33
C ALA A 377 -3.77 2.40 -26.55
N PHE A 378 -3.31 2.43 -27.81
CA PHE A 378 -1.90 2.35 -28.17
C PHE A 378 -1.22 3.70 -28.42
N VAL A 379 -1.94 4.82 -28.28
CA VAL A 379 -1.30 6.12 -28.44
C VAL A 379 -0.21 6.32 -27.38
N PRO A 380 0.97 6.84 -27.77
CA PRO A 380 2.10 6.95 -26.85
C PRO A 380 1.94 8.13 -25.90
N VAL A 381 2.20 7.91 -24.62
CA VAL A 381 2.29 8.94 -23.58
C VAL A 381 3.64 8.79 -22.89
N VAL A 382 4.31 9.92 -22.61
CA VAL A 382 5.52 9.91 -21.78
C VAL A 382 5.12 9.69 -20.34
N ASP A 383 5.56 8.59 -19.76
CA ASP A 383 5.30 8.22 -18.37
C ASP A 383 6.31 8.89 -17.41
N TYR A 384 6.05 8.79 -16.12
CA TYR A 384 6.86 9.41 -15.05
C TYR A 384 8.28 8.87 -14.95
N ASP A 385 8.54 7.68 -15.49
CA ASP A 385 9.88 7.09 -15.59
C ASP A 385 10.69 7.60 -16.81
N GLY A 386 10.08 8.49 -17.61
CA GLY A 386 10.68 9.11 -18.78
C GLY A 386 10.54 8.31 -20.07
N TYR A 387 9.93 7.11 -20.04
CA TYR A 387 9.68 6.33 -21.25
C TYR A 387 8.37 6.73 -21.92
N ALA A 388 8.39 6.80 -23.25
CA ALA A 388 7.16 6.83 -24.03
C ALA A 388 6.57 5.42 -24.08
N LYS A 389 5.38 5.25 -23.52
CA LYS A 389 4.68 3.96 -23.43
C LYS A 389 3.31 4.06 -24.10
N PRO A 390 2.78 2.98 -24.70
CA PRO A 390 1.37 2.93 -25.07
C PRO A 390 0.49 3.20 -23.84
N ALA A 391 -0.55 4.01 -23.97
CA ALA A 391 -1.43 4.37 -22.85
C ALA A 391 -1.96 3.14 -22.08
N ILE A 392 -2.32 2.07 -22.80
CA ILE A 392 -2.76 0.81 -22.21
C ILE A 392 -1.67 0.12 -21.37
N LEU A 393 -0.39 0.22 -21.73
CA LEU A 393 0.69 -0.37 -20.95
C LEU A 393 0.80 0.32 -19.59
N ILE A 394 0.68 1.65 -19.54
CA ILE A 394 0.67 2.42 -18.29
C ILE A 394 -0.49 1.96 -17.39
N LEU A 395 -1.68 1.74 -17.98
CA LEU A 395 -2.83 1.23 -17.24
C LEU A 395 -2.61 -0.21 -16.74
N LEU A 396 -2.04 -1.08 -17.56
CA LEU A 396 -1.75 -2.47 -17.17
C LEU A 396 -0.70 -2.53 -16.05
N GLU A 397 0.31 -1.66 -16.08
CA GLU A 397 1.29 -1.52 -15.00
C GLU A 397 0.63 -1.03 -13.70
N GLU A 398 -0.25 -0.03 -13.76
CA GLU A 398 -1.06 0.44 -12.62
C GLU A 398 -1.86 -0.71 -11.99
N LEU A 399 -2.55 -1.52 -12.81
CA LEU A 399 -3.33 -2.67 -12.36
C LEU A 399 -2.46 -3.79 -11.76
N SER A 400 -1.32 -4.09 -12.40
CA SER A 400 -0.37 -5.09 -11.89
C SER A 400 0.25 -4.67 -10.57
N ASN A 401 0.59 -3.38 -10.43
CA ASN A 401 1.10 -2.79 -9.19
C ASN A 401 0.06 -2.79 -8.08
N ALA A 402 -1.22 -2.61 -8.43
CA ALA A 402 -2.35 -2.78 -7.52
C ALA A 402 -2.64 -4.25 -7.17
N GLY A 403 -1.80 -5.20 -7.61
CA GLY A 403 -1.83 -6.61 -7.21
C GLY A 403 -2.81 -7.49 -8.00
N MET A 404 -3.38 -6.98 -9.11
CA MET A 404 -4.24 -7.81 -9.96
C MET A 404 -3.50 -9.08 -10.42
N GLU A 405 -4.14 -10.22 -10.19
CA GLU A 405 -3.66 -11.54 -10.59
C GLU A 405 -4.00 -11.80 -12.07
N GLU A 406 -5.16 -11.29 -12.51
CA GLU A 406 -5.66 -11.48 -13.87
C GLU A 406 -6.28 -10.18 -14.42
N ILE A 407 -5.95 -9.84 -15.65
CA ILE A 407 -6.48 -8.65 -16.34
C ILE A 407 -7.21 -9.09 -17.61
N ILE A 408 -8.51 -8.86 -17.64
CA ILE A 408 -9.42 -9.25 -18.71
C ILE A 408 -9.58 -8.07 -19.67
N LEU A 409 -8.97 -8.17 -20.85
CA LEU A 409 -9.11 -7.20 -21.93
C LEU A 409 -10.30 -7.56 -22.80
N ILE A 410 -11.29 -6.67 -22.88
CA ILE A 410 -12.43 -6.83 -23.80
C ILE A 410 -12.05 -6.17 -25.12
N VAL A 411 -11.77 -6.98 -26.14
CA VAL A 411 -11.23 -6.56 -27.44
C VAL A 411 -12.27 -6.76 -28.55
N GLY A 412 -12.19 -5.97 -29.61
CA GLY A 412 -12.90 -6.28 -30.85
C GLY A 412 -12.31 -7.52 -31.53
N GLU A 413 -13.10 -8.24 -32.30
CA GLU A 413 -12.63 -9.42 -33.05
C GLU A 413 -11.45 -9.08 -33.99
N ASP A 414 -11.50 -7.90 -34.62
CA ASP A 414 -10.46 -7.37 -35.50
C ASP A 414 -9.22 -6.83 -34.77
N GLU A 415 -9.26 -6.77 -33.44
CA GLU A 415 -8.24 -6.09 -32.63
C GLU A 415 -7.38 -7.05 -31.82
N ARG A 416 -7.89 -8.27 -31.57
CA ARG A 416 -7.28 -9.25 -30.69
C ARG A 416 -5.81 -9.52 -31.01
N GLU A 417 -5.50 -9.78 -32.28
CA GLU A 417 -4.14 -10.10 -32.74
C GLU A 417 -3.15 -8.97 -32.43
N ALA A 418 -3.58 -7.70 -32.52
CA ALA A 418 -2.72 -6.57 -32.21
C ALA A 418 -2.32 -6.54 -30.74
N TYR A 419 -3.24 -6.85 -29.81
CA TYR A 419 -2.90 -6.92 -28.38
C TYR A 419 -2.04 -8.16 -28.06
N GLU A 420 -2.39 -9.33 -28.61
CA GLU A 420 -1.62 -10.57 -28.40
C GLU A 420 -0.17 -10.42 -28.92
N SER A 421 0.04 -9.75 -30.05
CA SER A 421 1.37 -9.49 -30.60
C SER A 421 2.25 -8.62 -29.70
N ILE A 422 1.67 -7.73 -28.89
CA ILE A 422 2.43 -6.82 -28.02
C ILE A 422 2.70 -7.44 -26.65
N PHE A 423 1.72 -8.14 -26.08
CA PHE A 423 1.81 -8.64 -24.70
C PHE A 423 2.12 -10.13 -24.59
N ASN A 424 1.98 -10.90 -25.66
CA ASN A 424 2.15 -12.36 -25.64
C ASN A 424 3.14 -12.86 -26.71
N SER A 425 4.01 -11.99 -27.22
CA SER A 425 5.10 -12.38 -28.13
C SER A 425 6.46 -11.98 -27.56
N ASP A 426 7.47 -12.82 -27.80
CA ASP A 426 8.83 -12.57 -27.37
C ASP A 426 9.61 -11.81 -28.44
N LEU A 427 10.46 -10.88 -28.01
CA LEU A 427 11.47 -10.32 -28.88
C LEU A 427 12.47 -11.41 -29.34
N THR A 428 12.92 -11.30 -30.58
CA THR A 428 13.98 -12.17 -31.11
C THR A 428 15.28 -11.96 -30.34
N GLU A 429 16.14 -12.98 -30.26
CA GLU A 429 17.46 -12.86 -29.62
C GLU A 429 18.29 -11.70 -30.20
N GLU A 430 18.17 -11.47 -31.52
CA GLU A 430 18.81 -10.35 -32.18
C GLU A 430 18.32 -9.00 -31.63
N HIS A 431 17.01 -8.81 -31.49
CA HIS A 431 16.46 -7.58 -30.92
C HIS A 431 16.82 -7.42 -29.44
N LEU A 432 16.71 -8.49 -28.65
CA LEU A 432 17.11 -8.50 -27.24
C LEU A 432 18.58 -8.11 -27.05
N SER A 433 19.48 -8.58 -27.91
CA SER A 433 20.92 -8.27 -27.84
C SER A 433 21.24 -6.78 -28.08
N LYS A 434 20.37 -6.07 -28.81
CA LYS A 434 20.50 -4.64 -29.10
C LYS A 434 19.94 -3.75 -27.98
N LEU A 435 19.22 -4.33 -27.02
CA LEU A 435 18.67 -3.59 -25.89
C LEU A 435 19.72 -3.36 -24.79
N SER A 436 19.65 -2.19 -24.16
CA SER A 436 20.41 -1.91 -22.94
C SER A 436 20.06 -2.90 -21.82
N PRO A 437 20.93 -3.11 -20.80
CA PRO A 437 20.60 -3.94 -19.65
C PRO A 437 19.25 -3.57 -18.99
N ARG A 438 19.00 -2.27 -18.81
CA ARG A 438 17.74 -1.76 -18.26
C ARG A 438 16.53 -2.10 -19.12
N ALA A 439 16.66 -2.00 -20.45
CA ALA A 439 15.57 -2.33 -21.37
C ALA A 439 15.30 -3.85 -21.42
N ARG A 440 16.32 -4.70 -21.28
CA ARG A 440 16.14 -6.16 -21.16
C ARG A 440 15.40 -6.56 -19.87
N GLU A 441 15.71 -5.91 -18.74
CA GLU A 441 14.97 -6.12 -17.49
C GLU A 441 13.51 -5.69 -17.62
N TYR A 442 13.25 -4.58 -18.32
CA TYR A 442 11.89 -4.12 -18.59
C TYR A 442 11.12 -5.10 -19.49
N GLU A 443 11.77 -5.67 -20.51
CA GLU A 443 11.19 -6.70 -21.35
C GLU A 443 10.74 -7.94 -20.55
N MET A 444 11.56 -8.41 -19.60
CA MET A 444 11.16 -9.50 -18.71
C MET A 444 9.92 -9.13 -17.88
N LYS A 445 9.80 -7.88 -17.43
CA LYS A 445 8.60 -7.40 -16.72
C LYS A 445 7.37 -7.39 -17.63
N LEU A 446 7.53 -7.02 -18.91
CA LEU A 446 6.46 -7.04 -19.90
C LEU A 446 5.95 -8.47 -20.15
N GLN A 447 6.86 -9.45 -20.25
CA GLN A 447 6.48 -10.86 -20.37
C GLN A 447 5.67 -11.36 -19.17
N LEU A 448 6.11 -11.03 -17.95
CA LEU A 448 5.38 -11.38 -16.71
C LEU A 448 4.00 -10.71 -16.65
N LEU A 449 3.88 -9.48 -17.16
CA LEU A 449 2.60 -8.78 -17.29
C LEU A 449 1.69 -9.49 -18.30
N GLY A 450 2.22 -9.88 -19.45
CA GLY A 450 1.53 -10.61 -20.50
C GLY A 450 0.89 -11.92 -20.03
N GLN A 451 1.54 -12.63 -19.10
CA GLN A 451 1.02 -13.86 -18.50
C GLN A 451 -0.25 -13.64 -17.65
N LYS A 452 -0.51 -12.40 -17.19
CA LYS A 452 -1.72 -12.05 -16.44
C LYS A 452 -2.90 -11.68 -17.34
N ILE A 453 -2.68 -11.48 -18.63
CA ILE A 453 -3.70 -10.94 -19.54
C ILE A 453 -4.56 -12.07 -20.12
N ARG A 454 -5.88 -11.88 -20.09
CA ARG A 454 -6.86 -12.68 -20.83
C ARG A 454 -7.63 -11.81 -21.81
N TYR A 455 -8.03 -12.40 -22.93
CA TYR A 455 -8.78 -11.71 -23.98
C TYR A 455 -10.20 -12.23 -24.07
N VAL A 456 -11.16 -11.32 -24.09
CA VAL A 456 -12.57 -11.60 -24.34
C VAL A 456 -13.00 -10.84 -25.57
N VAL A 457 -13.54 -11.56 -26.55
CA VAL A 457 -13.88 -10.97 -27.84
C VAL A 457 -15.31 -10.46 -27.82
N GLN A 458 -15.47 -9.15 -28.00
CA GLN A 458 -16.76 -8.53 -28.26
C GLN A 458 -17.07 -8.56 -29.76
N LYS A 459 -17.88 -9.53 -30.19
CA LYS A 459 -18.33 -9.65 -31.59
C LYS A 459 -19.31 -8.54 -31.98
N GLU A 460 -20.25 -8.22 -31.09
CA GLU A 460 -21.28 -7.21 -31.31
C GLU A 460 -21.11 -6.01 -30.35
N ARG A 461 -20.98 -4.80 -30.90
CA ARG A 461 -20.77 -3.56 -30.14
C ARG A 461 -22.09 -2.97 -29.62
N ARG A 462 -22.82 -3.70 -28.77
CA ARG A 462 -24.12 -3.29 -28.18
C ARG A 462 -24.00 -2.31 -26.99
N GLY A 463 -22.96 -1.47 -26.95
CA GLY A 463 -22.72 -0.53 -25.86
C GLY A 463 -21.75 -1.01 -24.77
N PHE A 464 -21.42 -0.10 -23.84
CA PHE A 464 -20.38 -0.29 -22.81
C PHE A 464 -20.77 -1.33 -21.75
N GLY A 465 -22.02 -1.34 -21.30
CA GLY A 465 -22.51 -2.33 -20.34
C GLY A 465 -22.47 -3.75 -20.90
N HIS A 466 -22.75 -3.93 -22.20
CA HIS A 466 -22.58 -5.22 -22.86
C HIS A 466 -21.12 -5.69 -22.87
N ALA A 467 -20.17 -4.80 -23.19
CA ALA A 467 -18.75 -5.13 -23.17
C ALA A 467 -18.29 -5.61 -21.79
N VAL A 468 -18.72 -4.93 -20.74
CA VAL A 468 -18.42 -5.32 -19.35
C VAL A 468 -19.05 -6.68 -19.00
N TYR A 469 -20.31 -6.92 -19.40
CA TYR A 469 -21.01 -8.17 -19.10
C TYR A 469 -20.31 -9.41 -19.68
N LEU A 470 -19.66 -9.31 -20.84
CA LEU A 470 -18.93 -10.44 -21.44
C LEU A 470 -17.84 -11.01 -20.52
N ALA A 471 -17.27 -10.20 -19.63
CA ALA A 471 -16.31 -10.68 -18.65
C ALA A 471 -16.90 -11.67 -17.62
N LYS A 472 -18.24 -11.71 -17.45
CA LYS A 472 -18.91 -12.52 -16.42
C LYS A 472 -18.56 -14.00 -16.51
N GLU A 473 -18.31 -14.54 -17.69
CA GLU A 473 -17.94 -15.96 -17.85
C GLU A 473 -16.57 -16.30 -17.24
N TYR A 474 -15.70 -15.29 -17.08
CA TYR A 474 -14.39 -15.41 -16.44
C TYR A 474 -14.45 -15.07 -14.94
N LEU A 475 -15.63 -14.75 -14.41
CA LEU A 475 -15.83 -14.46 -12.99
C LEU A 475 -16.51 -15.65 -12.29
N HIS A 476 -15.90 -16.16 -11.23
CA HIS A 476 -16.37 -17.29 -10.44
C HIS A 476 -17.25 -16.83 -9.28
N GLY A 477 -18.49 -17.33 -9.25
CA GLY A 477 -19.45 -17.04 -8.19
C GLY A 477 -19.75 -15.54 -8.07
N ASN A 478 -19.55 -15.02 -6.85
CA ASN A 478 -19.80 -13.63 -6.49
C ASN A 478 -18.50 -12.83 -6.32
N GLU A 479 -17.42 -13.22 -7.00
CA GLU A 479 -16.16 -12.47 -6.92
C GLU A 479 -16.33 -11.03 -7.45
N PRO A 480 -15.83 -10.02 -6.72
CA PRO A 480 -15.82 -8.64 -7.19
C PRO A 480 -14.68 -8.41 -8.19
N VAL A 481 -14.83 -7.40 -9.03
CA VAL A 481 -13.88 -7.11 -10.11
C VAL A 481 -13.63 -5.61 -10.27
N LEU A 482 -12.38 -5.23 -10.51
CA LEU A 482 -12.00 -3.85 -10.80
C LEU A 482 -12.18 -3.56 -12.30
N LEU A 483 -13.13 -2.72 -12.68
CA LEU A 483 -13.23 -2.18 -14.02
C LEU A 483 -12.39 -0.90 -14.14
N SER A 484 -11.53 -0.80 -15.15
CA SER A 484 -10.83 0.44 -15.51
C SER A 484 -11.00 0.77 -17.00
N LEU A 485 -11.23 2.05 -17.31
CA LEU A 485 -11.38 2.49 -18.70
C LEU A 485 -10.06 2.39 -19.48
N GLY A 486 -10.08 1.70 -20.62
CA GLY A 486 -8.88 1.44 -21.44
C GLY A 486 -8.35 2.62 -22.27
N ASP A 487 -9.03 3.77 -22.22
CA ASP A 487 -8.61 5.04 -22.84
C ASP A 487 -8.24 6.11 -21.81
N HIS A 488 -8.02 5.69 -20.56
CA HIS A 488 -7.57 6.57 -19.49
C HIS A 488 -6.23 6.09 -18.94
N VAL A 489 -5.38 7.05 -18.58
CA VAL A 489 -4.21 6.82 -17.73
C VAL A 489 -4.39 7.57 -16.42
N TYR A 490 -3.97 6.94 -15.33
CA TYR A 490 -4.22 7.42 -13.97
C TYR A 490 -2.92 7.81 -13.30
N HIS A 491 -2.98 8.85 -12.48
CA HIS A 491 -1.88 9.28 -11.65
C HIS A 491 -2.37 9.54 -10.24
N SER A 492 -1.80 8.83 -9.26
CA SER A 492 -2.06 9.10 -7.85
C SER A 492 -1.15 10.21 -7.33
N ASN A 493 -1.71 11.09 -6.49
CA ASN A 493 -0.91 12.04 -5.70
C ASN A 493 -0.45 11.43 -4.36
N THR A 494 -0.70 10.14 -4.13
CA THR A 494 -0.36 9.43 -2.90
C THR A 494 0.55 8.22 -3.22
N VAL A 495 1.04 7.55 -2.18
CA VAL A 495 1.82 6.31 -2.33
C VAL A 495 0.98 5.13 -2.81
N GLN A 496 -0.34 5.20 -2.61
CA GLN A 496 -1.27 4.19 -3.09
C GLN A 496 -1.66 4.54 -4.53
N SER A 497 -1.70 3.55 -5.41
CA SER A 497 -2.22 3.71 -6.77
C SER A 497 -3.70 4.14 -6.74
N CYS A 498 -4.22 4.66 -7.85
CA CYS A 498 -5.65 5.02 -7.94
C CYS A 498 -6.52 3.77 -7.77
N ALA A 499 -6.06 2.63 -8.29
CA ALA A 499 -6.71 1.33 -8.09
C ALA A 499 -6.65 0.87 -6.62
N GLU A 500 -5.52 1.02 -5.91
CA GLU A 500 -5.41 0.67 -4.49
C GLU A 500 -6.34 1.51 -3.60
N GLN A 501 -6.54 2.80 -3.94
CA GLN A 501 -7.52 3.65 -3.24
C GLN A 501 -8.95 3.12 -3.39
N MET A 502 -9.31 2.62 -4.57
CA MET A 502 -10.61 1.96 -4.81
C MET A 502 -10.74 0.69 -3.98
N ILE A 503 -9.74 -0.19 -4.04
CA ILE A 503 -9.74 -1.48 -3.35
C ILE A 503 -9.92 -1.27 -1.85
N ALA A 504 -9.24 -0.28 -1.26
CA ALA A 504 -9.36 0.06 0.16
C ALA A 504 -10.80 0.42 0.59
N VAL A 505 -11.58 1.07 -0.28
CA VAL A 505 -13.00 1.39 0.01
C VAL A 505 -13.86 0.13 -0.06
N TYR A 506 -13.62 -0.75 -1.03
CA TYR A 506 -14.33 -2.02 -1.13
C TYR A 506 -13.97 -2.98 0.02
N ASP A 507 -12.72 -3.01 0.47
CA ASP A 507 -12.32 -3.87 1.57
C ASP A 507 -13.06 -3.51 2.86
N ARG A 508 -13.33 -2.21 3.08
CA ARG A 508 -14.11 -1.71 4.21
C ARG A 508 -15.61 -1.95 4.06
N THR A 509 -16.17 -1.69 2.88
CA THR A 509 -17.63 -1.63 2.67
C THR A 509 -18.22 -2.93 2.16
N GLY A 510 -17.48 -3.68 1.34
CA GLY A 510 -17.96 -4.86 0.63
C GLY A 510 -19.03 -4.58 -0.42
N LYS A 511 -19.22 -3.31 -0.82
CA LYS A 511 -20.29 -2.89 -1.74
C LYS A 511 -19.73 -2.34 -3.05
N LEU A 512 -20.59 -2.23 -4.06
CA LEU A 512 -20.32 -1.52 -5.31
C LEU A 512 -19.65 -0.16 -5.03
N CYS A 513 -18.51 0.07 -5.66
CA CYS A 513 -17.73 1.30 -5.46
C CYS A 513 -17.36 1.95 -6.80
N ILE A 514 -17.46 3.27 -6.90
CA ILE A 514 -17.07 4.02 -8.09
C ILE A 514 -16.07 5.12 -7.73
N SER A 515 -15.07 5.33 -8.58
CA SER A 515 -14.16 6.47 -8.42
C SER A 515 -14.81 7.72 -8.99
N VAL A 516 -14.65 8.85 -8.30
CA VAL A 516 -15.18 10.15 -8.75
C VAL A 516 -14.14 11.26 -8.67
N LYS A 517 -14.38 12.30 -9.47
CA LYS A 517 -13.71 13.60 -9.43
C LYS A 517 -14.74 14.71 -9.45
N GLU A 518 -14.39 15.84 -8.87
CA GLU A 518 -15.18 17.05 -9.00
C GLU A 518 -15.04 17.63 -10.42
N VAL A 519 -16.15 18.11 -10.98
CA VAL A 519 -16.22 18.77 -12.28
C VAL A 519 -17.06 20.04 -12.21
N PRO A 520 -16.77 21.05 -13.04
CA PRO A 520 -17.64 22.21 -13.15
C PRO A 520 -18.98 21.81 -13.77
N LEU A 521 -20.04 22.58 -13.48
CA LEU A 521 -21.38 22.34 -14.00
C LEU A 521 -21.41 22.23 -15.53
N CYS A 522 -20.61 23.01 -16.26
CA CYS A 522 -20.58 22.97 -17.72
C CYS A 522 -20.14 21.62 -18.30
N ASP A 523 -19.44 20.80 -17.51
CA ASP A 523 -18.88 19.52 -17.96
C ASP A 523 -19.82 18.33 -17.66
N VAL A 524 -20.94 18.55 -16.93
CA VAL A 524 -21.84 17.46 -16.50
C VAL A 524 -22.45 16.69 -17.66
N VAL A 525 -22.66 17.34 -18.80
CA VAL A 525 -23.23 16.77 -20.03
C VAL A 525 -22.34 15.69 -20.67
N HIS A 526 -21.09 15.55 -20.21
CA HIS A 526 -20.12 14.62 -20.77
C HIS A 526 -19.99 13.31 -19.98
N TYR A 527 -20.51 13.25 -18.76
CA TYR A 527 -20.18 12.19 -17.81
C TYR A 527 -21.41 11.66 -17.05
N GLY A 528 -21.24 10.51 -16.40
CA GLY A 528 -22.14 10.08 -15.33
C GLY A 528 -21.89 10.92 -14.08
N ILE A 529 -22.94 11.59 -13.59
CA ILE A 529 -22.91 12.45 -12.41
C ILE A 529 -23.63 11.77 -11.26
N ILE A 530 -23.02 11.84 -10.08
CA ILE A 530 -23.55 11.23 -8.85
C ILE A 530 -24.08 12.30 -7.90
N LYS A 531 -24.98 11.87 -7.02
CA LYS A 531 -25.39 12.60 -5.83
C LYS A 531 -25.46 11.67 -4.64
N GLY A 532 -25.07 12.18 -3.48
CA GLY A 532 -25.19 11.48 -2.21
C GLY A 532 -24.72 12.34 -1.05
N GLU A 533 -24.33 11.69 0.03
CA GLU A 533 -23.81 12.33 1.25
C GLU A 533 -22.42 11.83 1.60
N PHE A 534 -21.54 12.72 2.06
CA PHE A 534 -20.23 12.31 2.58
C PHE A 534 -20.41 11.60 3.93
N GLU A 535 -19.86 10.40 4.05
CA GLU A 535 -19.91 9.61 5.29
C GLU A 535 -18.72 9.86 6.22
N ASP A 536 -17.69 10.53 5.72
CA ASP A 536 -16.45 10.75 6.44
C ASP A 536 -16.15 12.24 6.60
N ASN A 537 -15.57 12.60 7.75
CA ASN A 537 -15.19 13.99 8.07
C ASN A 537 -14.10 14.58 7.12
N ARG A 538 -13.67 13.82 6.11
CA ARG A 538 -12.63 14.17 5.15
C ARG A 538 -13.18 14.36 3.74
N ASN A 539 -14.49 14.19 3.54
CA ASN A 539 -15.17 14.28 2.26
C ASN A 539 -14.49 13.44 1.16
N THR A 540 -14.07 12.22 1.50
CA THR A 540 -13.43 11.29 0.55
C THR A 540 -14.35 10.17 0.12
N ARG A 541 -15.37 9.83 0.93
CA ARG A 541 -16.31 8.75 0.63
C ARG A 541 -17.75 9.26 0.67
N ILE A 542 -18.45 9.05 -0.43
CA ILE A 542 -19.85 9.42 -0.60
C ILE A 542 -20.70 8.15 -0.56
N CYS A 543 -21.70 8.10 0.32
CA CYS A 543 -22.79 7.15 0.18
C CYS A 543 -23.71 7.65 -0.95
N VAL A 544 -23.71 6.95 -2.08
CA VAL A 544 -24.41 7.42 -3.28
C VAL A 544 -25.90 7.12 -3.17
N GLU A 545 -26.71 8.15 -3.42
CA GLU A 545 -28.16 8.06 -3.51
C GLU A 545 -28.62 7.77 -4.94
N THR A 546 -28.02 8.49 -5.90
CA THR A 546 -28.38 8.38 -7.31
C THR A 546 -27.20 8.71 -8.23
N MET A 547 -27.28 8.18 -9.44
CA MET A 547 -26.35 8.43 -10.53
C MET A 547 -27.15 8.59 -11.83
N VAL A 548 -26.76 9.57 -12.65
CA VAL A 548 -27.42 9.89 -13.93
C VAL A 548 -26.36 10.03 -15.01
N GLU A 549 -26.58 9.36 -16.16
CA GLU A 549 -25.70 9.45 -17.32
C GLU A 549 -25.99 10.74 -18.11
N LYS A 550 -24.96 11.58 -18.28
CA LYS A 550 -24.98 12.78 -19.15
C LYS A 550 -26.24 13.64 -18.96
N PRO A 551 -26.52 14.10 -17.71
CA PRO A 551 -27.64 15.00 -17.46
C PRO A 551 -27.47 16.32 -18.22
N THR A 552 -28.58 17.01 -18.49
CA THR A 552 -28.52 18.42 -18.89
C THR A 552 -28.02 19.28 -17.73
N MET A 553 -27.47 20.46 -18.02
CA MET A 553 -27.00 21.38 -16.97
C MET A 553 -28.15 21.75 -16.01
N ASP A 554 -29.31 22.12 -16.55
CA ASP A 554 -30.50 22.47 -15.76
C ASP A 554 -30.92 21.32 -14.82
N TYR A 555 -30.94 20.09 -15.33
CA TYR A 555 -31.28 18.92 -14.51
C TYR A 555 -30.23 18.67 -13.41
N ALA A 556 -28.95 18.89 -13.73
CA ALA A 556 -27.88 18.73 -12.76
C ALA A 556 -27.99 19.77 -11.63
N GLU A 557 -28.21 21.05 -11.96
CA GLU A 557 -28.44 22.12 -10.98
C GLU A 557 -29.58 21.78 -10.02
N ASP A 558 -30.72 21.36 -10.56
CA ASP A 558 -31.93 21.12 -9.77
C ASP A 558 -31.85 19.86 -8.89
N HIS A 559 -31.08 18.85 -9.32
CA HIS A 559 -31.22 17.50 -8.75
C HIS A 559 -29.93 16.84 -8.28
N LEU A 560 -28.76 17.21 -8.80
CA LEU A 560 -27.52 16.47 -8.61
C LEU A 560 -26.43 17.24 -7.84
N GLY A 561 -26.60 18.54 -7.63
CA GLY A 561 -25.66 19.33 -6.84
C GLY A 561 -25.55 18.84 -5.39
N MET A 562 -24.32 18.71 -4.91
CA MET A 562 -23.98 18.42 -3.51
C MET A 562 -23.43 19.67 -2.85
N LYS A 563 -23.99 20.06 -1.70
CA LYS A 563 -23.58 21.29 -1.02
C LYS A 563 -22.26 21.09 -0.27
N GLY A 564 -21.27 21.92 -0.58
CA GLY A 564 -19.96 21.94 0.08
C GLY A 564 -19.95 22.73 1.38
N ASP A 565 -18.84 22.62 2.11
CA ASP A 565 -18.59 23.38 3.35
C ASP A 565 -18.47 24.89 3.10
N ASP A 566 -18.15 25.28 1.87
CA ASP A 566 -18.13 26.67 1.41
C ASP A 566 -19.54 27.23 1.10
N GLY A 567 -20.56 26.37 1.14
CA GLY A 567 -21.94 26.71 0.84
C GLY A 567 -22.32 26.62 -0.63
N GLU A 568 -21.37 26.30 -1.51
CA GLU A 568 -21.56 26.18 -2.96
C GLU A 568 -22.01 24.77 -3.36
N TYR A 569 -22.52 24.63 -4.58
CA TYR A 569 -22.89 23.32 -5.14
C TYR A 569 -21.76 22.75 -5.98
N HIS A 570 -21.34 21.54 -5.65
CA HIS A 570 -20.32 20.78 -6.35
C HIS A 570 -20.95 19.59 -7.08
N TYR A 571 -20.33 19.21 -8.20
CA TYR A 571 -20.76 18.10 -9.04
C TYR A 571 -19.64 17.09 -9.16
N TYR A 572 -19.98 15.80 -9.03
CA TYR A 572 -18.99 14.73 -9.04
C TYR A 572 -19.25 13.79 -10.20
N SER A 573 -18.27 13.70 -11.10
CA SER A 573 -18.31 12.79 -12.24
C SER A 573 -17.49 11.52 -11.97
N THR A 574 -17.78 10.46 -12.70
CA THR A 574 -16.93 9.26 -12.72
C THR A 574 -15.48 9.60 -13.10
N PHE A 575 -14.52 9.04 -12.37
CA PHE A 575 -13.08 9.24 -12.60
C PHE A 575 -12.48 8.22 -13.57
N GLY A 576 -13.09 7.03 -13.72
CA GLY A 576 -12.71 6.02 -14.72
C GLY A 576 -12.46 4.60 -14.17
N SER A 577 -12.55 4.40 -12.86
CA SER A 577 -12.42 3.09 -12.22
C SER A 577 -13.64 2.73 -11.37
N TYR A 578 -14.02 1.46 -11.38
CA TYR A 578 -15.21 0.95 -10.70
C TYR A 578 -14.88 -0.40 -10.08
N ILE A 579 -15.46 -0.72 -8.93
CA ILE A 579 -15.43 -2.06 -8.36
C ILE A 579 -16.82 -2.62 -8.47
N LEU A 580 -16.99 -3.58 -9.38
CA LEU A 580 -18.26 -4.18 -9.71
C LEU A 580 -18.48 -5.44 -8.88
N THR A 581 -19.68 -5.58 -8.34
CA THR A 581 -20.13 -6.78 -7.63
C THR A 581 -20.98 -7.66 -8.54
N SER A 582 -21.28 -8.89 -8.11
CA SER A 582 -22.11 -9.83 -8.88
C SER A 582 -23.48 -9.26 -9.27
N GLU A 583 -24.08 -8.45 -8.40
CA GLU A 583 -25.37 -7.82 -8.62
C GLU A 583 -25.36 -6.90 -9.84
N VAL A 584 -24.22 -6.24 -10.15
CA VAL A 584 -24.09 -5.41 -11.35
C VAL A 584 -24.21 -6.27 -12.60
N PHE A 585 -23.58 -7.45 -12.62
CA PHE A 585 -23.66 -8.36 -13.74
C PHE A 585 -25.07 -8.95 -13.90
N ASP A 586 -25.78 -9.19 -12.79
CA ASP A 586 -27.16 -9.65 -12.83
C ASP A 586 -28.09 -8.57 -13.43
N GLU A 587 -27.91 -7.30 -13.07
CA GLU A 587 -28.65 -6.19 -13.68
C GLU A 587 -28.28 -5.98 -15.16
N LEU A 588 -27.00 -6.08 -15.52
CA LEU A 588 -26.57 -6.03 -16.93
C LEU A 588 -27.21 -7.14 -17.76
N LYS A 589 -27.32 -8.36 -17.21
CA LYS A 589 -28.01 -9.46 -17.88
C LYS A 589 -29.47 -9.13 -18.16
N LYS A 590 -30.19 -8.61 -17.16
CA LYS A 590 -31.58 -8.18 -17.31
C LYS A 590 -31.73 -7.11 -18.39
N ASP A 591 -30.82 -6.13 -18.41
CA ASP A 591 -30.81 -5.05 -19.41
C ASP A 591 -30.57 -5.60 -20.82
N ILE A 592 -29.61 -6.52 -20.99
CA ILE A 592 -29.30 -7.16 -22.26
C ILE A 592 -30.50 -7.97 -22.78
N ASP A 593 -31.19 -8.70 -21.89
CA ASP A 593 -32.37 -9.49 -22.22
C ASP A 593 -33.57 -8.60 -22.61
N ALA A 594 -33.78 -7.49 -21.91
CA ALA A 594 -34.87 -6.55 -22.18
C ALA A 594 -34.73 -5.82 -23.52
N HIS A 595 -33.50 -5.52 -23.95
CA HIS A 595 -33.21 -4.83 -25.21
C HIS A 595 -32.85 -5.80 -26.35
N LYS A 596 -33.27 -7.07 -26.28
CA LYS A 596 -33.09 -8.03 -27.38
C LYS A 596 -33.81 -7.53 -28.63
N GLY A 597 -33.05 -7.35 -29.71
CA GLY A 597 -33.57 -6.83 -30.99
C GLY A 597 -33.73 -5.32 -31.06
N SER A 598 -33.33 -4.56 -30.03
CA SER A 598 -33.22 -3.10 -30.06
C SER A 598 -31.81 -2.67 -30.50
N GLU A 599 -31.72 -1.51 -31.17
CA GLU A 599 -30.45 -0.85 -31.49
C GLU A 599 -29.95 0.06 -30.34
N GLU A 600 -30.70 0.18 -29.25
CA GLU A 600 -30.30 0.97 -28.09
C GLU A 600 -29.05 0.39 -27.40
N GLU A 601 -28.09 1.26 -27.07
CA GLU A 601 -26.86 0.86 -26.39
C GLU A 601 -27.11 0.48 -24.93
N ILE A 602 -26.61 -0.69 -24.52
CA ILE A 602 -26.61 -1.11 -23.12
C ILE A 602 -25.59 -0.26 -22.34
N GLN A 603 -26.08 0.58 -21.43
CA GLN A 603 -25.25 1.45 -20.59
C GLN A 603 -24.93 0.80 -19.25
N LEU A 604 -23.68 0.93 -18.78
CA LEU A 604 -23.29 0.48 -17.44
C LEU A 604 -24.00 1.28 -16.34
N THR A 605 -24.18 2.59 -16.55
CA THR A 605 -24.79 3.52 -15.57
C THR A 605 -26.20 3.08 -15.15
N SER A 606 -26.99 2.51 -16.07
CA SER A 606 -28.31 1.93 -15.77
C SER A 606 -28.22 0.83 -14.70
N ALA A 607 -27.34 -0.15 -14.92
CA ALA A 607 -27.15 -1.26 -13.99
C ALA A 607 -26.59 -0.78 -12.64
N LEU A 608 -25.63 0.15 -12.64
CA LEU A 608 -25.09 0.75 -11.42
C LEU A 608 -26.18 1.43 -10.59
N GLN A 609 -27.06 2.20 -11.23
CA GLN A 609 -28.16 2.89 -10.55
C GLN A 609 -29.17 1.90 -9.93
N LYS A 610 -29.45 0.78 -10.61
CA LYS A 610 -30.33 -0.26 -10.07
C LYS A 610 -29.74 -0.94 -8.83
N VAL A 611 -28.44 -1.27 -8.87
CA VAL A 611 -27.72 -1.85 -7.71
C VAL A 611 -27.59 -0.84 -6.58
N CYS A 612 -27.35 0.44 -6.90
CA CYS A 612 -27.33 1.53 -5.91
C CYS A 612 -28.63 1.57 -5.11
N LYS A 613 -29.79 1.44 -5.76
CA LYS A 613 -31.11 1.47 -5.10
C LYS A 613 -31.41 0.21 -4.28
N SER A 614 -30.87 -0.95 -4.66
CA SER A 614 -31.18 -2.23 -4.00
C SER A 614 -30.19 -2.62 -2.90
N SER A 615 -28.88 -2.45 -3.14
CA SER A 615 -27.80 -2.92 -2.26
C SER A 615 -26.92 -1.78 -1.71
N GLY A 616 -27.06 -0.57 -2.28
CA GLY A 616 -26.25 0.59 -1.95
C GLY A 616 -24.96 0.66 -2.79
N MET A 617 -24.43 1.87 -2.93
CA MET A 617 -23.21 2.15 -3.68
C MET A 617 -22.39 3.22 -2.95
N TYR A 618 -21.08 3.05 -2.97
CA TYR A 618 -20.14 4.07 -2.50
C TYR A 618 -19.43 4.73 -3.67
N ALA A 619 -19.11 6.00 -3.52
CA ALA A 619 -18.16 6.68 -4.38
C ALA A 619 -16.96 7.14 -3.56
N THR A 620 -15.78 7.13 -4.19
CA THR A 620 -14.55 7.60 -3.57
C THR A 620 -13.92 8.70 -4.42
N LEU A 621 -13.63 9.83 -3.78
CA LEU A 621 -12.94 10.93 -4.41
C LEU A 621 -11.45 10.59 -4.50
N ILE A 622 -10.99 10.23 -5.70
CA ILE A 622 -9.60 9.77 -5.87
C ILE A 622 -8.64 10.93 -5.67
N ASN A 623 -7.66 10.74 -4.79
CA ASN A 623 -6.55 11.68 -4.65
C ASN A 623 -5.53 11.46 -5.76
N GLY A 624 -5.89 11.93 -6.95
CA GLY A 624 -5.15 11.71 -8.17
C GLY A 624 -5.73 12.50 -9.32
N LYS A 625 -5.30 12.16 -10.53
CA LYS A 625 -5.81 12.68 -11.79
C LYS A 625 -6.05 11.53 -12.75
N SER A 626 -7.13 11.64 -13.52
CA SER A 626 -7.37 10.79 -14.68
C SER A 626 -7.20 11.62 -15.94
N TYR A 627 -6.53 11.04 -16.94
CA TYR A 627 -6.20 11.68 -18.20
C TYR A 627 -6.76 10.85 -19.34
N ASP A 628 -7.54 11.47 -20.21
CA ASP A 628 -8.24 10.84 -21.33
C ASP A 628 -7.37 10.92 -22.59
N VAL A 629 -7.20 9.79 -23.29
CA VAL A 629 -6.49 9.69 -24.57
C VAL A 629 -7.42 9.42 -25.76
N GLY A 630 -8.73 9.32 -25.51
CA GLY A 630 -9.78 9.00 -26.47
C GLY A 630 -10.42 10.21 -27.16
N ILE A 631 -9.99 11.45 -26.88
CA ILE A 631 -10.49 12.69 -27.51
C ILE A 631 -9.29 13.59 -27.86
N PRO A 632 -9.27 14.27 -29.03
CA PRO A 632 -8.08 15.02 -29.48
C PRO A 632 -7.57 16.09 -28.50
N GLU A 633 -8.44 16.94 -27.97
CA GLU A 633 -8.02 18.02 -27.05
C GLU A 633 -7.57 17.44 -25.70
N ALA A 634 -8.27 16.42 -25.19
CA ALA A 634 -7.86 15.73 -23.97
C ALA A 634 -6.52 15.01 -24.15
N TYR A 635 -6.30 14.36 -25.30
CA TYR A 635 -5.03 13.69 -25.60
C TYR A 635 -3.87 14.70 -25.66
N LYS A 636 -4.08 15.85 -26.30
CA LYS A 636 -3.11 16.96 -26.30
C LYS A 636 -2.79 17.42 -24.87
N GLN A 637 -3.81 17.56 -24.01
CA GLN A 637 -3.60 17.87 -22.59
C GLN A 637 -2.83 16.75 -21.88
N THR A 638 -3.17 15.49 -22.12
CA THR A 638 -2.52 14.31 -21.53
C THR A 638 -1.04 14.24 -21.89
N VAL A 639 -0.69 14.36 -23.17
CA VAL A 639 0.71 14.41 -23.64
C VAL A 639 1.45 15.60 -23.03
N SER A 640 0.73 16.72 -22.84
CA SER A 640 1.28 17.91 -22.22
C SER A 640 1.49 17.73 -20.72
N GLU A 641 0.61 17.06 -19.96
CA GLU A 641 0.61 17.12 -18.49
C GLU A 641 1.08 15.85 -17.78
N PHE A 642 0.83 14.65 -18.32
CA PHE A 642 1.00 13.39 -17.59
C PHE A 642 2.46 13.20 -17.13
N GLY A 643 3.41 13.08 -18.06
CA GLY A 643 4.84 12.93 -17.73
C GLY A 643 5.55 14.21 -17.27
N LYS A 644 4.86 15.37 -17.20
CA LYS A 644 5.49 16.70 -17.02
C LYS A 644 6.14 16.94 -15.66
N GLN A 645 6.01 16.01 -14.73
CA GLN A 645 6.81 16.04 -13.50
C GLN A 645 8.27 15.61 -13.74
N PHE A 646 8.66 15.20 -14.96
CA PHE A 646 10.05 15.02 -15.35
C PHE A 646 10.75 16.39 -15.54
N LYS A 647 11.90 16.62 -14.90
CA LYS A 647 12.75 17.79 -15.17
C LYS A 647 13.86 17.37 -16.12
N ASN A 648 14.16 18.19 -17.13
CA ASN A 648 15.17 17.97 -18.17
C ASN A 648 16.60 17.64 -17.69
N GLU A 649 16.91 17.73 -16.40
CA GLU A 649 18.24 17.48 -15.85
C GLU A 649 18.64 15.99 -15.92
N ASP A 650 17.67 15.07 -16.06
CA ASP A 650 17.90 13.63 -16.24
C ASP A 650 18.10 13.21 -17.72
N VAL A 651 17.98 14.15 -18.69
CA VAL A 651 18.14 13.92 -20.14
C VAL A 651 19.60 14.11 -20.58
N LYS A 652 20.59 13.99 -19.68
CA LYS A 652 22.01 14.04 -20.06
C LYS A 652 22.51 12.81 -20.84
N ILE A 653 21.65 11.82 -21.09
CA ILE A 653 22.05 10.54 -21.71
C ILE A 653 21.89 10.52 -23.23
N TRP A 654 21.30 11.56 -23.85
CA TRP A 654 21.14 11.62 -25.32
C TRP A 654 22.07 12.62 -26.02
N SER A 655 23.14 13.06 -25.34
CA SER A 655 24.21 13.83 -25.96
C SER A 655 25.59 13.22 -25.64
N ARG A 656 25.87 12.06 -26.23
CA ARG A 656 27.09 11.75 -27.02
C ARG A 656 27.09 10.30 -27.46
#